data_AF-A0A2M9FV83-F1
#
_entry.id   AF-A0A2M9FV83-F1
#
_cell.length_a   1.000
_cell.length_b   1.000
_cell.length_c   1.000
_cell.angle_alpha   90.00
_cell.angle_beta   90.00
_cell.angle_gamma   90.00
#
_symmetry.space_group_name_H-M   'P 1'
#
loop_
_entity.id
_entity.type
_entity.pdbx_description
1 polymer ?
#
loop_
_entity_poly.entity_id
_entity_poly.type
_entity_poly.pdbx_seq_one_letter_code
_entity_poly.pdbx_strand_id
1 'polypeptide(L)'
;MNKMSDARIFFSYARRDKTRAEEIYEALAAVGLTVYRDTEDILPAEDWRGRLKGLITQADGIVFVMSRNSVRSEVCSWEIETAAGLNKRIIPVVIDDVENSLVPPEIEKLNYIFATPGRDLDAAILLVRDACTTDIDWVRNHTKFGERAHEWNRAGKSPRTRILRGDELYEAETWLSVQPGTAPTPTALHREWIAFSRAAANRRQRNWLVGAFSIAALSIGLGIFAEFNRQVAAEQRDRAETILDRGSQTANDLVFDLAQRFRDREGIPQELVRDILERSRGLVDQLALEGENRPDLLRSKAAALTEMSVTLARQGALDAALSAASDAASGFAALSAAEPEKEQWRMDRAASLDRLGDILLSLDRRSEAEAVYAESLALNRDLVLARPDDPALGLNLAVAFEKIGTLALQDKDVDGALKNYGRALALRERHEPDGRGLAVVLEKIGQAHLAREAAEAAEEAYVRSLSITRTLSARDPSNTRLSRDLSVINQKIGELRLLQDDTEGALTFFQADAEIARRLYQSDPGRIEWAEDLVVSEDRLGQVYWRVGAVAEAEARFSRAYEVARSIANAATGRTVQLDAASRAAQKLSLARFSTGDSGGALKTAETNADDLRQSGELAGNLAAALNNVAWYALFAGDPAGALAAAEEATALQPDNESFALNRAHALMLSGRTGDAREIYLKHRGKVVGGREWPLLVSDDFSVLREHGIERGLMREIEDRLELN
;
A
#
# COMPACT_ATOMS: atom_id res chain seq x y z
N MET A 1 67.97 4.20 -42.39
CA MET A 1 69.17 5.00 -42.71
C MET A 1 69.99 5.13 -41.45
N ASN A 2 70.99 4.27 -41.28
CA ASN A 2 71.79 4.21 -40.05
C ASN A 2 72.80 5.36 -40.10
N LYS A 3 72.66 6.33 -39.18
CA LYS A 3 73.60 7.43 -39.02
C LYS A 3 74.96 6.79 -38.70
N MET A 4 75.87 6.73 -39.68
CA MET A 4 77.28 6.47 -39.39
C MET A 4 77.66 7.49 -38.33
N SER A 5 77.89 7.00 -37.15
CA SER A 5 77.99 7.80 -35.95
C SER A 5 79.47 7.81 -35.64
N ASP A 6 80.05 8.99 -35.71
CA ASP A 6 81.49 9.21 -35.59
C ASP A 6 81.98 8.81 -34.19
N ALA A 7 83.07 8.06 -34.09
CA ALA A 7 83.66 7.73 -32.79
C ALA A 7 84.33 8.99 -32.22
N ARG A 8 84.10 9.25 -30.93
CA ARG A 8 84.68 10.41 -30.23
C ARG A 8 86.04 10.03 -29.67
N ILE A 9 87.11 10.64 -30.12
CA ILE A 9 88.46 10.33 -29.66
C ILE A 9 89.10 11.52 -28.98
N PHE A 10 89.81 11.27 -27.88
CA PHE A 10 90.71 12.24 -27.31
C PHE A 10 92.07 12.12 -28.00
N PHE A 11 92.61 13.23 -28.48
CA PHE A 11 93.86 13.29 -29.23
C PHE A 11 94.98 13.82 -28.36
N SER A 12 95.86 12.92 -27.92
CA SER A 12 96.99 13.22 -27.03
C SER A 12 98.29 13.26 -27.82
N TYR A 13 99.01 14.39 -27.72
CA TYR A 13 100.29 14.61 -28.39
C TYR A 13 101.14 15.62 -27.61
N ALA A 14 102.46 15.61 -27.80
CA ALA A 14 103.30 16.67 -27.23
C ALA A 14 103.24 17.94 -28.08
N ARG A 15 103.09 19.10 -27.44
CA ARG A 15 103.07 20.42 -28.13
C ARG A 15 104.29 20.68 -29.02
N ARG A 16 105.43 20.03 -28.76
CA ARG A 16 106.65 20.12 -29.59
C ARG A 16 106.51 19.43 -30.95
N ASP A 17 105.55 18.52 -31.09
CA ASP A 17 105.27 17.77 -32.33
C ASP A 17 104.10 18.36 -33.12
N LYS A 18 103.72 19.61 -32.82
CA LYS A 18 102.49 20.25 -33.32
C LYS A 18 102.30 20.10 -34.83
N THR A 19 103.33 20.31 -35.63
CA THR A 19 103.22 20.24 -37.10
C THR A 19 102.75 18.87 -37.58
N ARG A 20 103.41 17.79 -37.12
CA ARG A 20 103.07 16.42 -37.51
C ARG A 20 101.77 15.94 -36.87
N ALA A 21 101.48 16.41 -35.65
CA ALA A 21 100.23 16.13 -34.97
C ALA A 21 99.03 16.78 -35.66
N GLU A 22 99.18 17.98 -36.23
CA GLU A 22 98.11 18.66 -36.98
C GLU A 22 97.76 17.89 -38.26
N GLU A 23 98.77 17.38 -39.00
CA GLU A 23 98.54 16.53 -40.18
C GLU A 23 97.74 15.26 -39.84
N ILE A 24 98.07 14.61 -38.72
CA ILE A 24 97.35 13.42 -38.25
C ILE A 24 95.94 13.79 -37.79
N TYR A 25 95.79 14.92 -37.09
CA TYR A 25 94.50 15.42 -36.63
C TYR A 25 93.55 15.68 -37.81
N GLU A 26 94.00 16.42 -38.83
CA GLU A 26 93.19 16.72 -40.02
C GLU A 26 92.80 15.44 -40.75
N ALA A 27 93.73 14.49 -40.88
CA ALA A 27 93.45 13.20 -41.51
C ALA A 27 92.44 12.35 -40.70
N LEU A 28 92.53 12.33 -39.37
CA LEU A 28 91.55 11.65 -38.50
C LEU A 28 90.16 12.28 -38.59
N ALA A 29 90.08 13.61 -38.65
CA ALA A 29 88.82 14.32 -38.83
C ALA A 29 88.21 14.04 -40.22
N ALA A 30 89.03 13.99 -41.27
CA ALA A 30 88.59 13.70 -42.64
C ALA A 30 87.97 12.30 -42.80
N VAL A 31 88.36 11.32 -41.98
CA VAL A 31 87.80 9.95 -42.01
C VAL A 31 86.58 9.74 -41.11
N GLY A 32 85.97 10.83 -40.61
CA GLY A 32 84.73 10.80 -39.85
C GLY A 32 84.90 10.42 -38.37
N LEU A 33 86.02 10.82 -37.75
CA LEU A 33 86.19 10.75 -36.29
C LEU A 33 85.93 12.13 -35.68
N THR A 34 85.24 12.17 -34.53
CA THR A 34 85.10 13.40 -33.74
C THR A 34 86.31 13.52 -32.83
N VAL A 35 87.20 14.48 -33.08
CA VAL A 35 88.51 14.55 -32.41
C VAL A 35 88.53 15.69 -31.38
N TYR A 36 88.63 15.35 -30.10
CA TYR A 36 88.84 16.29 -29.00
C TYR A 36 90.35 16.58 -28.81
N ARG A 37 90.75 17.86 -28.77
CA ARG A 37 92.16 18.29 -28.64
C ARG A 37 92.35 19.46 -27.64
N ASP A 38 93.57 19.63 -27.13
CA ASP A 38 94.00 20.66 -26.16
C ASP A 38 94.30 22.05 -26.78
N THR A 39 93.60 22.49 -27.83
CA THR A 39 93.94 23.77 -28.52
C THR A 39 92.79 24.74 -28.77
N GLU A 40 91.57 24.47 -28.27
CA GLU A 40 90.43 25.38 -28.43
C GLU A 40 89.90 25.88 -27.07
N ASP A 41 90.11 27.19 -26.84
CA ASP A 41 89.52 28.04 -25.80
C ASP A 41 89.63 27.59 -24.33
N ILE A 42 90.84 27.61 -23.77
CA ILE A 42 91.04 27.70 -22.31
C ILE A 42 91.18 29.18 -21.95
N LEU A 43 90.21 29.73 -21.21
CA LEU A 43 90.28 31.11 -20.73
C LEU A 43 91.34 31.24 -19.61
N PRO A 44 91.99 32.41 -19.45
CA PRO A 44 92.90 32.62 -18.32
C PRO A 44 92.17 32.35 -16.98
N ALA A 45 92.76 31.52 -16.11
CA ALA A 45 92.24 31.08 -14.80
C ALA A 45 91.21 29.91 -14.76
N GLU A 46 91.02 29.16 -15.84
CA GLU A 46 90.21 27.92 -15.84
C GLU A 46 91.01 26.68 -15.34
N ASP A 47 90.36 25.73 -14.66
CA ASP A 47 90.95 24.42 -14.28
C ASP A 47 91.17 23.54 -15.52
N TRP A 48 92.31 23.75 -16.17
CA TRP A 48 92.68 23.03 -17.39
C TRP A 48 92.72 21.50 -17.20
N ARG A 49 93.14 21.00 -16.02
CA ARG A 49 93.17 19.55 -15.73
C ARG A 49 91.75 18.99 -15.58
N GLY A 50 90.85 19.71 -14.91
CA GLY A 50 89.44 19.33 -14.79
C GLY A 50 88.74 19.22 -16.14
N ARG A 51 89.00 20.17 -17.04
CA ARG A 51 88.45 20.17 -18.40
C ARG A 51 89.00 19.03 -19.27
N LEU A 52 90.32 18.80 -19.30
CA LEU A 52 90.92 17.69 -20.03
C LEU A 52 90.41 16.33 -19.52
N LYS A 53 90.30 16.17 -18.19
CA LYS A 53 89.69 14.97 -17.60
C LYS A 53 88.25 14.78 -18.06
N GLY A 54 87.49 15.86 -18.20
CA GLY A 54 86.14 15.84 -18.77
C GLY A 54 86.11 15.35 -20.22
N LEU A 55 87.00 15.87 -21.07
CA LEU A 55 87.12 15.44 -22.48
C LEU A 55 87.54 13.97 -22.60
N ILE A 56 88.50 13.50 -21.80
CA ILE A 56 88.92 12.08 -21.76
C ILE A 56 87.76 11.20 -21.27
N THR A 57 86.98 11.68 -20.29
CA THR A 57 85.81 10.94 -19.79
C THR A 57 84.75 10.80 -20.87
N GLN A 58 84.52 11.84 -21.67
CA GLN A 58 83.53 11.89 -22.75
C GLN A 58 83.98 11.20 -24.05
N ALA A 59 85.28 11.01 -24.24
CA ALA A 59 85.81 10.32 -25.40
C ALA A 59 85.52 8.81 -25.33
N ASP A 60 85.18 8.21 -26.47
CA ASP A 60 85.01 6.76 -26.63
C ASP A 60 86.39 6.04 -26.59
N GLY A 61 87.47 6.72 -27.03
CA GLY A 61 88.85 6.23 -26.94
C GLY A 61 89.88 7.35 -26.97
N ILE A 62 91.15 7.01 -26.88
CA ILE A 62 92.29 7.95 -26.95
C ILE A 62 93.24 7.52 -28.06
N VAL A 63 93.60 8.47 -28.92
CA VAL A 63 94.70 8.33 -29.88
C VAL A 63 95.92 9.01 -29.26
N PHE A 64 96.97 8.23 -29.04
CA PHE A 64 98.22 8.71 -28.47
C PHE A 64 99.27 8.82 -29.55
N VAL A 65 99.63 10.05 -29.92
CA VAL A 65 100.70 10.33 -30.86
C VAL A 65 102.04 10.16 -30.15
N MET A 66 102.71 9.04 -30.43
CA MET A 66 103.93 8.60 -29.77
C MET A 66 105.17 9.11 -30.50
N SER A 67 105.98 9.90 -29.78
CA SER A 67 107.25 10.48 -30.19
C SER A 67 108.19 10.54 -28.99
N ARG A 68 109.46 10.89 -29.21
CA ARG A 68 110.41 11.15 -28.11
C ARG A 68 109.94 12.27 -27.16
N ASN A 69 109.14 13.21 -27.65
CA ASN A 69 108.62 14.33 -26.87
C ASN A 69 107.37 13.93 -26.06
N SER A 70 106.46 13.14 -26.62
CA SER A 70 105.21 12.77 -25.94
C SER A 70 105.41 11.74 -24.84
N VAL A 71 106.33 10.78 -25.02
CA VAL A 71 106.65 9.82 -23.95
C VAL A 71 107.37 10.45 -22.74
N ARG A 72 107.98 11.64 -22.91
CA ARG A 72 108.61 12.41 -21.83
C ARG A 72 107.71 13.51 -21.26
N SER A 73 106.50 13.66 -21.78
CA SER A 73 105.56 14.70 -21.37
C SER A 73 104.75 14.23 -20.16
N GLU A 74 104.88 14.92 -19.02
CA GLU A 74 104.07 14.65 -17.83
C GLU A 74 102.57 14.77 -18.12
N VAL A 75 102.18 15.68 -19.01
CA VAL A 75 100.77 15.87 -19.41
C VAL A 75 100.27 14.65 -20.17
N CYS A 76 101.03 14.17 -21.16
CA CYS A 76 100.65 12.99 -21.93
C CYS A 76 100.59 11.74 -21.04
N SER A 77 101.55 11.55 -20.12
CA SER A 77 101.52 10.44 -19.15
C SER A 77 100.23 10.48 -18.33
N TRP A 78 99.87 11.64 -17.79
CA TRP A 78 98.65 11.81 -17.02
C TRP A 78 97.37 11.55 -17.84
N GLU A 79 97.33 11.96 -19.11
CA GLU A 79 96.18 11.69 -20.00
C GLU A 79 96.01 10.19 -20.26
N ILE A 80 97.12 9.48 -20.47
CA ILE A 80 97.15 8.02 -20.68
C ILE A 80 96.78 7.27 -19.40
N GLU A 81 97.32 7.65 -18.25
CA GLU A 81 96.95 7.11 -16.95
C GLU A 81 95.47 7.34 -16.64
N THR A 82 94.94 8.53 -16.97
CA THR A 82 93.53 8.88 -16.80
C THR A 82 92.64 8.03 -17.71
N ALA A 83 93.00 7.90 -18.99
CA ALA A 83 92.29 7.06 -19.94
C ALA A 83 92.32 5.58 -19.54
N ALA A 84 93.47 5.09 -19.09
CA ALA A 84 93.65 3.71 -18.61
C ALA A 84 92.83 3.45 -17.33
N GLY A 85 92.81 4.38 -16.37
CA GLY A 85 91.99 4.28 -15.15
C GLY A 85 90.49 4.29 -15.43
N LEU A 86 90.07 4.88 -16.56
CA LEU A 86 88.71 4.83 -17.07
C LEU A 86 88.45 3.60 -17.95
N ASN A 87 89.43 2.71 -18.15
CA ASN A 87 89.41 1.60 -19.11
C ASN A 87 89.00 2.07 -20.52
N LYS A 88 89.53 3.20 -21.01
CA LYS A 88 89.32 3.65 -22.39
C LYS A 88 90.22 2.86 -23.34
N ARG A 89 89.80 2.73 -24.60
CA ARG A 89 90.65 2.16 -25.64
C ARG A 89 91.77 3.13 -25.98
N ILE A 90 93.03 2.69 -25.86
CA ILE A 90 94.22 3.47 -26.20
C ILE A 90 94.77 3.00 -27.55
N ILE A 91 94.98 3.93 -28.48
CA ILE A 91 95.49 3.65 -29.83
C ILE A 91 96.80 4.40 -30.02
N PRO A 92 97.95 3.72 -29.86
CA PRO A 92 99.26 4.33 -30.04
C PRO A 92 99.62 4.50 -31.52
N VAL A 93 99.92 5.73 -31.91
CA VAL A 93 100.31 6.13 -33.28
C VAL A 93 101.74 6.67 -33.25
N VAL A 94 102.70 5.91 -33.77
CA VAL A 94 104.13 6.23 -33.71
C VAL A 94 104.52 7.16 -34.86
N ILE A 95 105.08 8.31 -34.54
CA ILE A 95 105.48 9.32 -35.55
C ILE A 95 106.99 9.53 -35.66
N ASP A 96 107.75 9.08 -34.67
CA ASP A 96 109.22 9.17 -34.62
C ASP A 96 109.80 7.99 -33.82
N ASP A 97 111.11 7.75 -33.90
CA ASP A 97 111.78 6.66 -33.18
C ASP A 97 111.75 6.90 -31.66
N VAL A 98 111.15 5.95 -30.94
CA VAL A 98 110.98 5.97 -29.48
C VAL A 98 111.71 4.79 -28.85
N GLU A 99 112.52 5.07 -27.83
CA GLU A 99 113.16 4.05 -27.01
C GLU A 99 112.10 3.30 -26.18
N ASN A 100 112.09 1.97 -26.26
CA ASN A 100 111.05 1.15 -25.60
C ASN A 100 111.00 1.34 -24.08
N SER A 101 112.14 1.68 -23.45
CA SER A 101 112.25 1.96 -22.00
C SER A 101 111.48 3.21 -21.54
N LEU A 102 111.08 4.08 -22.47
CA LEU A 102 110.35 5.31 -22.16
C LEU A 102 108.84 5.19 -22.44
N VAL A 103 108.38 4.09 -23.02
CA VAL A 103 106.96 3.90 -23.35
C VAL A 103 106.18 3.60 -22.06
N PRO A 104 105.04 4.27 -21.81
CA PRO A 104 104.20 3.97 -20.65
C PRO A 104 103.79 2.48 -20.59
N PRO A 105 103.80 1.82 -19.42
CA PRO A 105 103.43 0.40 -19.28
C PRO A 105 102.04 0.04 -19.83
N GLU A 106 101.11 1.00 -19.80
CA GLU A 106 99.75 0.85 -20.33
C GLU A 106 99.75 0.70 -21.86
N ILE A 107 100.77 1.24 -22.52
CA ILE A 107 100.93 1.26 -23.98
C ILE A 107 101.85 0.14 -24.45
N GLU A 108 102.90 -0.21 -23.71
CA GLU A 108 103.91 -1.22 -24.08
C GLU A 108 103.29 -2.55 -24.59
N LYS A 109 102.16 -2.93 -23.99
CA LYS A 109 101.42 -4.17 -24.30
C LYS A 109 100.52 -4.11 -25.54
N LEU A 110 100.43 -2.95 -26.20
CA LEU A 110 99.50 -2.70 -27.31
C LEU A 110 100.21 -2.79 -28.66
N ASN A 111 99.45 -3.12 -29.71
CA ASN A 111 99.95 -3.04 -31.08
C ASN A 111 100.03 -1.56 -31.51
N TYR A 112 101.15 -1.19 -32.13
CA TYR A 112 101.41 0.18 -32.57
C TYR A 112 101.04 0.39 -34.03
N ILE A 113 100.45 1.55 -34.32
CA ILE A 113 100.21 2.01 -35.68
C ILE A 113 101.33 2.98 -36.04
N PHE A 114 102.10 2.69 -37.10
CA PHE A 114 103.26 3.50 -37.47
C PHE A 114 102.91 4.51 -38.56
N ALA A 115 103.02 5.80 -38.25
CA ALA A 115 102.84 6.94 -39.14
C ALA A 115 104.14 7.77 -39.28
N THR A 116 105.30 7.10 -39.23
CA THR A 116 106.62 7.70 -39.35
C THR A 116 106.90 8.23 -40.77
N PRO A 117 107.83 9.20 -40.95
CA PRO A 117 108.23 9.68 -42.27
C PRO A 117 108.66 8.52 -43.18
N GLY A 118 108.04 8.40 -44.37
CA GLY A 118 108.31 7.33 -45.35
C GLY A 118 107.30 6.17 -45.35
N ARG A 119 106.32 6.15 -44.43
CA ARG A 119 105.14 5.27 -44.50
C ARG A 119 103.91 6.00 -45.03
N ASP A 120 102.97 5.22 -45.57
CA ASP A 120 101.68 5.71 -46.06
C ASP A 120 100.80 6.20 -44.88
N LEU A 121 100.59 7.52 -44.83
CA LEU A 121 99.80 8.16 -43.78
C LEU A 121 98.32 7.78 -43.88
N ASP A 122 97.75 7.72 -45.09
CA ASP A 122 96.32 7.42 -45.28
C ASP A 122 96.00 6.00 -44.81
N ALA A 123 96.88 5.03 -45.12
CA ALA A 123 96.75 3.66 -44.62
C ALA A 123 96.81 3.57 -43.09
N ALA A 124 97.71 4.33 -42.45
CA ALA A 124 97.80 4.39 -40.99
C ALA A 124 96.53 4.99 -40.36
N ILE A 125 95.97 6.04 -40.96
CA ILE A 125 94.75 6.72 -40.49
C ILE A 125 93.52 5.80 -40.59
N LEU A 126 93.42 5.00 -41.65
CA LEU A 126 92.36 3.98 -41.77
C LEU A 126 92.48 2.91 -40.68
N LEU A 127 93.70 2.45 -40.35
CA LEU A 127 93.90 1.53 -39.22
C LEU A 127 93.49 2.15 -37.88
N VAL A 128 93.76 3.45 -37.68
CA VAL A 128 93.29 4.17 -36.47
C VAL A 128 91.77 4.21 -36.45
N ARG A 129 91.12 4.56 -37.57
CA ARG A 129 89.66 4.57 -37.68
C ARG A 129 89.04 3.21 -37.36
N ASP A 130 89.58 2.14 -37.93
CA ASP A 130 89.09 0.79 -37.68
C ASP A 130 89.22 0.42 -36.20
N ALA A 131 90.37 0.73 -35.58
CA ALA A 131 90.58 0.54 -34.15
C ALA A 131 89.62 1.38 -33.28
N CYS A 132 89.31 2.62 -33.67
CA CYS A 132 88.36 3.49 -32.99
C CYS A 132 86.92 2.99 -33.08
N THR A 133 86.53 2.40 -34.21
CA THR A 133 85.15 2.01 -34.51
C THR A 133 84.82 0.54 -34.24
N THR A 134 85.83 -0.29 -33.95
CA THR A 134 85.62 -1.70 -33.57
C THR A 134 84.76 -1.78 -32.29
N ASP A 135 83.65 -2.54 -32.33
CA ASP A 135 82.69 -2.65 -31.22
C ASP A 135 82.13 -1.28 -30.74
N ILE A 136 81.93 -0.30 -31.64
CA ILE A 136 81.60 1.08 -31.25
C ILE A 136 80.36 1.21 -30.34
N ASP A 137 79.33 0.38 -30.53
CA ASP A 137 78.14 0.40 -29.68
C ASP A 137 78.46 -0.03 -28.24
N TRP A 138 79.39 -0.98 -28.06
CA TRP A 138 79.91 -1.34 -26.75
C TRP A 138 80.65 -0.19 -26.10
N VAL A 139 81.57 0.43 -26.84
CA VAL A 139 82.47 1.48 -26.35
C VAL A 139 81.68 2.75 -25.98
N ARG A 140 80.63 3.06 -26.74
CA ARG A 140 79.72 4.17 -26.40
C ARG A 140 78.91 3.90 -25.16
N ASN A 141 78.36 2.70 -25.02
CA ASN A 141 77.64 2.33 -23.81
C ASN A 141 78.57 2.31 -22.60
N HIS A 142 79.82 1.86 -22.76
CA HIS A 142 80.86 2.00 -21.74
C HIS A 142 81.05 3.46 -21.33
N THR A 143 81.21 4.36 -22.29
CA THR A 143 81.38 5.80 -21.98
C THR A 143 80.13 6.40 -21.33
N LYS A 144 78.94 6.17 -21.90
CA LYS A 144 77.64 6.65 -21.40
C LYS A 144 77.37 6.18 -19.98
N PHE A 145 77.57 4.89 -19.69
CA PHE A 145 77.35 4.36 -18.35
C PHE A 145 78.43 4.82 -17.37
N GLY A 146 79.66 5.02 -17.85
CA GLY A 146 80.77 5.49 -17.02
C GLY A 146 80.56 6.90 -16.52
N GLU A 147 80.17 7.81 -17.41
CA GLU A 147 79.82 9.20 -17.08
C GLU A 147 78.76 9.24 -15.97
N ARG A 148 77.68 8.47 -16.13
CA ARG A 148 76.58 8.44 -15.17
C ARG A 148 76.91 7.75 -13.87
N ALA A 149 77.72 6.70 -13.90
CA ALA A 149 78.25 6.08 -12.70
C ALA A 149 79.14 7.05 -11.91
N HIS A 150 79.94 7.88 -12.59
CA HIS A 150 80.72 8.95 -11.97
C HIS A 150 79.85 10.08 -11.41
N GLU A 151 78.78 10.48 -12.09
CA GLU A 151 77.79 11.43 -11.54
C GLU A 151 77.10 10.91 -10.29
N TRP A 152 76.68 9.64 -10.30
CA TRP A 152 76.12 8.96 -9.14
C TRP A 152 77.11 8.91 -7.96
N ASN A 153 78.37 8.58 -8.25
CA ASN A 153 79.42 8.52 -7.23
C ASN A 153 79.70 9.92 -6.63
N ARG A 154 79.82 10.95 -7.46
CA ARG A 154 79.99 12.35 -7.00
C ARG A 154 78.80 12.85 -6.19
N ALA A 155 77.60 12.36 -6.49
CA ALA A 155 76.38 12.68 -5.75
C ALA A 155 76.21 11.90 -4.44
N GLY A 156 77.25 11.22 -3.94
CA GLY A 156 77.23 10.50 -2.67
C GLY A 156 76.47 9.16 -2.72
N LYS A 157 76.38 8.53 -3.91
CA LYS A 157 75.75 7.20 -4.09
C LYS A 157 74.29 7.13 -3.64
N SER A 158 73.52 8.18 -3.93
CA SER A 158 72.10 8.29 -3.55
C SER A 158 71.27 7.08 -4.02
N PRO A 159 70.44 6.46 -3.16
CA PRO A 159 69.52 5.39 -3.54
C PRO A 159 68.27 5.87 -4.25
N ARG A 160 68.04 7.20 -4.31
CA ARG A 160 66.82 7.79 -4.87
C ARG A 160 67.02 8.42 -6.23
N THR A 161 68.18 9.00 -6.49
CA THR A 161 68.46 9.80 -7.69
C THR A 161 69.69 9.27 -8.41
N ARG A 162 69.76 9.47 -9.73
CA ARG A 162 70.91 9.07 -10.56
C ARG A 162 71.25 7.56 -10.51
N ILE A 163 70.23 6.72 -10.34
CA ILE A 163 70.33 5.25 -10.49
C ILE A 163 69.52 4.80 -11.72
N LEU A 164 69.88 3.67 -12.29
CA LEU A 164 69.18 3.08 -13.44
C LEU A 164 67.78 2.59 -13.03
N ARG A 165 66.80 2.70 -13.94
CA ARG A 165 65.41 2.27 -13.70
C ARG A 165 64.78 1.71 -14.97
N GLY A 166 63.87 0.74 -14.79
CA GLY A 166 63.09 0.16 -15.89
C GLY A 166 63.98 -0.38 -17.00
N ASP A 167 63.64 -0.06 -18.24
CA ASP A 167 64.33 -0.51 -19.45
C ASP A 167 65.81 -0.14 -19.45
N GLU A 168 66.17 1.01 -18.90
CA GLU A 168 67.55 1.49 -18.83
C GLU A 168 68.45 0.61 -17.93
N LEU A 169 67.88 0.04 -16.85
CA LEU A 169 68.60 -0.92 -16.01
C LEU A 169 68.78 -2.25 -16.75
N TYR A 170 67.76 -2.68 -17.51
CA TYR A 170 67.83 -3.89 -18.32
C TYR A 170 68.86 -3.76 -19.44
N GLU A 171 68.89 -2.62 -20.14
CA GLU A 171 69.88 -2.31 -21.17
C GLU A 171 71.31 -2.34 -20.61
N ALA A 172 71.54 -1.75 -19.43
CA ALA A 172 72.87 -1.73 -18.81
C ALA A 172 73.33 -3.11 -18.32
N GLU A 173 72.44 -3.94 -17.81
CA GLU A 173 72.76 -5.32 -17.43
C GLU A 173 72.98 -6.23 -18.62
N THR A 174 72.15 -6.08 -19.65
CA THR A 174 72.33 -6.79 -20.91
C THR A 174 73.68 -6.43 -21.49
N TRP A 175 73.99 -5.13 -21.59
CA TRP A 175 75.33 -4.65 -21.95
C TRP A 175 76.41 -5.31 -21.09
N LEU A 176 76.32 -5.33 -19.76
CA LEU A 176 77.34 -5.98 -18.92
C LEU A 176 77.56 -7.48 -19.26
N SER A 177 76.55 -8.19 -19.74
CA SER A 177 76.59 -9.64 -19.99
C SER A 177 77.11 -10.05 -21.38
N VAL A 178 77.12 -9.16 -22.37
CA VAL A 178 77.55 -9.47 -23.76
C VAL A 178 78.91 -8.87 -24.15
N GLN A 179 79.85 -8.76 -23.20
CA GLN A 179 81.17 -8.16 -23.47
C GLN A 179 81.93 -8.81 -24.64
N PRO A 180 82.22 -8.07 -25.73
CA PRO A 180 83.09 -8.55 -26.81
C PRO A 180 84.53 -8.73 -26.31
N GLY A 181 85.23 -9.76 -26.81
CA GLY A 181 86.57 -10.14 -26.32
C GLY A 181 87.65 -9.07 -26.48
N THR A 182 87.52 -8.19 -27.47
CA THR A 182 88.48 -7.11 -27.81
C THR A 182 88.04 -5.72 -27.33
N ALA A 183 86.91 -5.63 -26.64
CA ALA A 183 86.35 -4.36 -26.21
C ALA A 183 86.79 -3.98 -24.78
N PRO A 184 86.84 -2.68 -24.43
CA PRO A 184 87.29 -2.27 -23.12
C PRO A 184 86.41 -2.82 -21.99
N THR A 185 87.05 -3.36 -20.95
CA THR A 185 86.34 -3.95 -19.81
C THR A 185 85.60 -2.87 -19.00
N PRO A 186 84.37 -3.13 -18.52
CA PRO A 186 83.68 -2.23 -17.61
C PRO A 186 84.49 -2.00 -16.33
N THR A 187 84.61 -0.75 -15.89
CA THR A 187 85.28 -0.40 -14.61
C THR A 187 84.54 -0.96 -13.39
N ALA A 188 85.20 -1.01 -12.23
CA ALA A 188 84.54 -1.40 -10.97
C ALA A 188 83.32 -0.51 -10.66
N LEU A 189 83.39 0.78 -11.01
CA LEU A 189 82.31 1.73 -10.76
C LEU A 189 81.06 1.45 -11.63
N HIS A 190 81.24 0.99 -12.87
CA HIS A 190 80.11 0.52 -13.70
C HIS A 190 79.35 -0.60 -13.02
N ARG A 191 80.09 -1.65 -12.59
CA ARG A 191 79.51 -2.84 -11.95
C ARG A 191 78.83 -2.47 -10.64
N GLU A 192 79.46 -1.63 -9.83
CA GLU A 192 78.88 -1.15 -8.57
C GLU A 192 77.57 -0.40 -8.80
N TRP A 193 77.54 0.53 -9.75
CA TRP A 193 76.35 1.34 -10.03
C TRP A 193 75.18 0.51 -10.57
N ILE A 194 75.44 -0.43 -11.48
CA ILE A 194 74.42 -1.35 -12.03
C ILE A 194 73.87 -2.27 -10.92
N ALA A 195 74.75 -2.91 -10.14
CA ALA A 195 74.35 -3.78 -9.04
C ALA A 195 73.55 -3.03 -7.96
N PHE A 196 73.96 -1.82 -7.62
CA PHE A 196 73.24 -0.96 -6.68
C PHE A 196 71.84 -0.59 -7.20
N SER A 197 71.74 -0.26 -8.49
CA SER A 197 70.46 0.04 -9.15
C SER A 197 69.51 -1.17 -9.15
N ARG A 198 70.03 -2.39 -9.35
CA ARG A 198 69.26 -3.65 -9.25
C ARG A 198 68.79 -3.94 -7.83
N ALA A 199 69.65 -3.77 -6.83
CA ALA A 199 69.27 -3.93 -5.43
C ALA A 199 68.15 -2.95 -5.01
N ALA A 200 68.23 -1.70 -5.48
CA ALA A 200 67.20 -0.69 -5.26
C ALA A 200 65.88 -1.03 -5.98
N ALA A 201 65.94 -1.59 -7.19
CA ALA A 201 64.76 -2.06 -7.93
C ALA A 201 64.04 -3.19 -7.17
N ASN A 202 64.77 -4.20 -6.69
CA ASN A 202 64.20 -5.32 -5.93
C ASN A 202 63.53 -4.86 -4.62
N ARG A 203 64.12 -3.89 -3.91
CA ARG A 203 63.51 -3.31 -2.69
C ARG A 203 62.21 -2.56 -2.99
N ARG A 204 62.15 -1.81 -4.11
CA ARG A 204 60.93 -1.11 -4.54
C ARG A 204 59.81 -2.09 -4.92
N GLN A 205 60.14 -3.13 -5.68
CA GLN A 205 59.17 -4.15 -6.08
C GLN A 205 58.59 -4.87 -4.85
N ARG A 206 59.44 -5.23 -3.89
CA ARG A 206 58.99 -5.86 -2.63
C ARG A 206 58.10 -4.93 -1.78
N ASN A 207 58.47 -3.66 -1.64
CA ASN A 207 57.69 -2.71 -0.85
C ASN A 207 56.34 -2.35 -1.51
N TRP A 208 56.31 -2.27 -2.84
CA TRP A 208 55.07 -2.03 -3.59
C TRP A 208 54.09 -3.21 -3.47
N LEU A 209 54.59 -4.46 -3.55
CA LEU A 209 53.76 -5.66 -3.35
C LEU A 209 53.17 -5.71 -1.93
N VAL A 210 53.98 -5.47 -0.89
CA VAL A 210 53.48 -5.46 0.50
C VAL A 210 52.44 -4.37 0.73
N GLY A 211 52.67 -3.14 0.23
CA GLY A 211 51.72 -2.04 0.35
C GLY A 211 50.39 -2.29 -0.39
N ALA A 212 50.44 -2.89 -1.58
CA ALA A 212 49.25 -3.25 -2.34
C ALA A 212 48.41 -4.33 -1.63
N PHE A 213 49.06 -5.35 -1.03
CA PHE A 213 48.37 -6.39 -0.26
C PHE A 213 47.68 -5.84 0.98
N SER A 214 48.29 -4.89 1.71
CA SER A 214 47.67 -4.29 2.90
C SER A 214 46.43 -3.46 2.56
N ILE A 215 46.45 -2.70 1.46
CA ILE A 215 45.29 -1.93 1.01
C ILE A 215 44.17 -2.87 0.54
N ALA A 216 44.50 -3.90 -0.25
CA ALA A 216 43.52 -4.88 -0.70
C ALA A 216 42.86 -5.64 0.48
N ALA A 217 43.64 -6.06 1.47
CA ALA A 217 43.12 -6.73 2.66
C ALA A 217 42.20 -5.82 3.50
N LEU A 218 42.53 -4.55 3.64
CA LEU A 218 41.70 -3.57 4.35
C LEU A 218 40.38 -3.31 3.61
N SER A 219 40.43 -3.17 2.28
CA SER A 219 39.23 -2.98 1.44
C SER A 219 38.33 -4.21 1.44
N ILE A 220 38.89 -5.42 1.41
CA ILE A 220 38.13 -6.68 1.54
C ILE A 220 37.50 -6.77 2.93
N GLY A 221 38.24 -6.43 3.99
CA GLY A 221 37.71 -6.40 5.36
C GLY A 221 36.57 -5.41 5.55
N LEU A 222 36.68 -4.20 4.98
CA LEU A 222 35.62 -3.21 4.99
C LEU A 222 34.41 -3.63 4.15
N GLY A 223 34.63 -4.29 3.00
CA GLY A 223 33.56 -4.85 2.18
C GLY A 223 32.79 -5.96 2.91
N ILE A 224 33.50 -6.88 3.56
CA ILE A 224 32.91 -7.95 4.39
C ILE A 224 32.15 -7.34 5.59
N PHE A 225 32.73 -6.34 6.26
CA PHE A 225 32.07 -5.66 7.38
C PHE A 225 30.82 -4.87 6.95
N ALA A 226 30.86 -4.20 5.80
CA ALA A 226 29.71 -3.49 5.24
C ALA A 226 28.61 -4.46 4.81
N GLU A 227 28.96 -5.59 4.20
CA GLU A 227 28.00 -6.62 3.80
C GLU A 227 27.42 -7.34 5.03
N PHE A 228 28.22 -7.63 6.06
CA PHE A 228 27.74 -8.17 7.33
C PHE A 228 26.78 -7.21 8.02
N ASN A 229 27.11 -5.91 8.10
CA ASN A 229 26.21 -4.90 8.66
C ASN A 229 24.93 -4.73 7.82
N ARG A 230 25.04 -4.81 6.49
CA ARG A 230 23.89 -4.79 5.59
C ARG A 230 23.00 -6.00 5.81
N GLN A 231 23.58 -7.20 5.95
CA GLN A 231 22.84 -8.43 6.23
C GLN A 231 22.16 -8.38 7.59
N VAL A 232 22.84 -7.90 8.63
CA VAL A 232 22.23 -7.73 9.97
C VAL A 232 21.10 -6.68 9.94
N ALA A 233 21.28 -5.56 9.23
CA ALA A 233 20.24 -4.54 9.08
C ALA A 233 19.05 -5.04 8.24
N ALA A 234 19.30 -5.79 7.17
CA ALA A 234 18.27 -6.43 6.37
C ALA A 234 17.51 -7.47 7.19
N GLU A 235 18.21 -8.31 7.96
CA GLU A 235 17.57 -9.31 8.81
C GLU A 235 16.73 -8.68 9.92
N GLN A 236 17.18 -7.57 10.54
CA GLN A 236 16.36 -6.84 11.51
C GLN A 236 15.14 -6.20 10.88
N ARG A 237 15.28 -5.63 9.67
CA ARG A 237 14.17 -5.07 8.91
C ARG A 237 13.17 -6.15 8.52
N ASP A 238 13.63 -7.26 7.93
CA ASP A 238 12.78 -8.37 7.51
C ASP A 238 12.05 -8.99 8.70
N ARG A 239 12.70 -9.11 9.86
CA ARG A 239 12.05 -9.55 11.11
C ARG A 239 11.01 -8.54 11.58
N ALA A 240 11.29 -7.23 11.54
CA ALA A 240 10.35 -6.20 11.94
C ALA A 240 9.14 -6.14 11.00
N GLU A 241 9.36 -6.19 9.69
CA GLU A 241 8.31 -6.29 8.67
C GLU A 241 7.50 -7.57 8.92
N THR A 242 8.13 -8.74 9.06
CA THR A 242 7.40 -10.01 9.33
C THR A 242 6.57 -9.97 10.61
N ILE A 243 7.07 -9.34 11.68
CA ILE A 243 6.34 -9.20 12.95
C ILE A 243 5.14 -8.25 12.77
N LEU A 244 5.34 -7.13 12.06
CA LEU A 244 4.27 -6.18 11.75
C LEU A 244 3.22 -6.80 10.83
N ASP A 245 3.62 -7.62 9.86
CA ASP A 245 2.73 -8.33 8.94
C ASP A 245 1.83 -9.29 9.68
N ARG A 246 2.46 -10.16 10.48
CA ARG A 246 1.74 -11.13 11.27
C ARG A 246 0.88 -10.44 12.30
N GLY A 247 1.35 -9.33 12.89
CA GLY A 247 0.57 -8.50 13.81
C GLY A 247 -0.67 -7.91 13.15
N SER A 248 -0.51 -7.27 12.00
CA SER A 248 -1.58 -6.64 11.22
C SER A 248 -2.58 -7.67 10.70
N GLN A 249 -2.09 -8.78 10.15
CA GLN A 249 -2.92 -9.89 9.70
C GLN A 249 -3.70 -10.51 10.87
N THR A 250 -3.04 -10.76 12.01
CA THR A 250 -3.71 -11.28 13.21
C THR A 250 -4.79 -10.31 13.72
N ALA A 251 -4.52 -9.00 13.70
CA ALA A 251 -5.50 -8.00 14.09
C ALA A 251 -6.71 -8.02 13.14
N ASN A 252 -6.48 -8.03 11.82
CA ASN A 252 -7.54 -8.11 10.82
C ASN A 252 -8.36 -9.39 10.95
N ASP A 253 -7.70 -10.54 11.09
CA ASP A 253 -8.36 -11.85 11.27
C ASP A 253 -9.19 -11.86 12.56
N LEU A 254 -8.69 -11.25 13.64
CA LEU A 254 -9.45 -11.09 14.87
C LEU A 254 -10.68 -10.20 14.67
N VAL A 255 -10.55 -9.07 13.96
CA VAL A 255 -11.70 -8.19 13.65
C VAL A 255 -12.73 -8.94 12.80
N PHE A 256 -12.28 -9.65 11.77
CA PHE A 256 -13.12 -10.47 10.90
C PHE A 256 -13.90 -11.51 11.71
N ASP A 257 -13.19 -12.30 12.53
CA ASP A 257 -13.78 -13.33 13.38
C ASP A 257 -14.74 -12.75 14.42
N LEU A 258 -14.38 -11.64 15.08
CA LEU A 258 -15.25 -10.97 16.04
C LEU A 258 -16.50 -10.42 15.37
N ALA A 259 -16.37 -9.75 14.22
CA ALA A 259 -17.50 -9.23 13.46
C ALA A 259 -18.46 -10.34 13.03
N GLN A 260 -17.95 -11.48 12.55
CA GLN A 260 -18.78 -12.64 12.21
C GLN A 260 -19.40 -13.28 13.44
N ARG A 261 -18.63 -13.51 14.50
CA ARG A 261 -19.14 -14.13 15.71
C ARG A 261 -20.20 -13.27 16.38
N PHE A 262 -20.07 -11.95 16.34
CA PHE A 262 -21.08 -11.06 16.92
C PHE A 262 -22.26 -10.77 16.00
N ARG A 263 -22.17 -11.10 14.70
CA ARG A 263 -23.24 -10.85 13.72
C ARG A 263 -24.57 -11.50 14.10
N ASP A 264 -24.51 -12.73 14.62
CA ASP A 264 -25.68 -13.58 14.91
C ASP A 264 -25.68 -14.08 16.37
N ARG A 265 -24.79 -13.58 17.23
CA ARG A 265 -24.64 -14.09 18.60
C ARG A 265 -25.58 -13.41 19.58
N GLU A 266 -26.33 -14.27 20.25
CA GLU A 266 -27.36 -13.97 21.23
C GLU A 266 -26.79 -13.49 22.57
N GLY A 267 -27.54 -12.63 23.28
CA GLY A 267 -27.26 -12.20 24.66
C GLY A 267 -26.12 -11.19 24.89
N ILE A 268 -25.49 -10.63 23.86
CA ILE A 268 -24.44 -9.61 24.01
C ILE A 268 -25.04 -8.21 23.79
N PRO A 269 -24.87 -7.25 24.74
CA PRO A 269 -25.34 -5.89 24.55
C PRO A 269 -24.79 -5.27 23.26
N GLN A 270 -25.66 -4.65 22.46
CA GLN A 270 -25.27 -4.07 21.17
C GLN A 270 -24.19 -3.01 21.32
N GLU A 271 -24.27 -2.16 22.36
CA GLU A 271 -23.23 -1.17 22.65
C GLU A 271 -21.87 -1.81 22.92
N LEU A 272 -21.84 -2.94 23.63
CA LEU A 272 -20.59 -3.66 23.88
C LEU A 272 -19.99 -4.20 22.58
N VAL A 273 -20.81 -4.75 21.68
CA VAL A 273 -20.31 -5.21 20.38
C VAL A 273 -19.78 -4.03 19.56
N ARG A 274 -20.51 -2.92 19.50
CA ARG A 274 -20.07 -1.69 18.82
C ARG A 274 -18.73 -1.23 19.39
N ASP A 275 -18.62 -1.07 20.71
CA ASP A 275 -17.40 -0.63 21.38
C ASP A 275 -16.21 -1.56 21.09
N ILE A 276 -16.43 -2.88 21.09
CA ILE A 276 -15.39 -3.85 20.74
C ILE A 276 -14.96 -3.67 19.28
N LEU A 277 -15.92 -3.59 18.33
CA LEU A 277 -15.61 -3.44 16.92
C LEU A 277 -14.92 -2.10 16.60
N GLU A 278 -15.32 -1.01 17.24
CA GLU A 278 -14.69 0.31 17.09
C GLU A 278 -13.26 0.31 17.66
N ARG A 279 -13.03 -0.29 18.83
CA ARG A 279 -11.68 -0.47 19.39
C ARG A 279 -10.81 -1.35 18.50
N SER A 280 -11.38 -2.44 17.99
CA SER A 280 -10.73 -3.35 17.06
C SER A 280 -10.36 -2.65 15.75
N ARG A 281 -11.22 -1.78 15.22
CA ARG A 281 -10.90 -0.93 14.07
C ARG A 281 -9.78 0.06 14.38
N GLY A 282 -9.81 0.70 15.54
CA GLY A 282 -8.72 1.57 15.98
C GLY A 282 -7.36 0.86 16.00
N LEU A 283 -7.32 -0.42 16.41
CA LEU A 283 -6.11 -1.24 16.33
C LEU A 283 -5.68 -1.50 14.88
N VAL A 284 -6.61 -1.84 13.99
CA VAL A 284 -6.33 -2.03 12.56
C VAL A 284 -5.78 -0.76 11.92
N ASP A 285 -6.32 0.40 12.28
CA ASP A 285 -5.86 1.69 11.75
C ASP A 285 -4.51 2.11 12.34
N GLN A 286 -4.20 1.75 13.59
CA GLN A 286 -2.88 1.97 14.20
C GLN A 286 -1.79 1.06 13.63
N LEU A 287 -2.14 -0.18 13.29
CA LEU A 287 -1.22 -1.13 12.66
C LEU A 287 -1.03 -0.86 11.17
N ALA A 288 -1.98 -0.17 10.53
CA ALA A 288 -1.84 0.32 9.18
C ALA A 288 -0.78 1.43 9.13
N LEU A 289 0.42 1.10 8.65
CA LEU A 289 1.45 2.09 8.35
C LEU A 289 0.98 2.98 7.18
N GLU A 290 1.20 4.29 7.27
CA GLU A 290 0.95 5.21 6.17
C GLU A 290 1.67 4.72 4.89
N GLY A 291 0.91 4.38 3.84
CA GLY A 291 1.46 3.92 2.56
C GLY A 291 1.74 2.41 2.44
N GLU A 292 1.19 1.58 3.33
CA GLU A 292 1.21 0.10 3.23
C GLU A 292 0.45 -0.39 1.97
N ASN A 293 1.16 -0.51 0.84
CA ASN A 293 0.58 -0.90 -0.46
C ASN A 293 0.63 -2.40 -0.75
N ARG A 294 0.92 -3.24 0.25
CA ARG A 294 1.03 -4.69 0.04
C ARG A 294 -0.36 -5.31 -0.17
N PRO A 295 -0.59 -6.03 -1.29
CA PRO A 295 -1.94 -6.48 -1.65
C PRO A 295 -2.63 -7.34 -0.59
N ASP A 296 -1.91 -8.29 0.02
CA ASP A 296 -2.52 -9.25 0.96
C ASP A 296 -2.96 -8.58 2.27
N LEU A 297 -2.18 -7.62 2.79
CA LEU A 297 -2.54 -6.86 3.99
C LEU A 297 -3.71 -5.90 3.70
N LEU A 298 -3.68 -5.21 2.57
CA LEU A 298 -4.77 -4.33 2.14
C LEU A 298 -6.08 -5.11 1.97
N ARG A 299 -6.00 -6.31 1.39
CA ARG A 299 -7.15 -7.19 1.22
C ARG A 299 -7.71 -7.67 2.56
N SER A 300 -6.83 -8.15 3.44
CA SER A 300 -7.20 -8.60 4.79
C SER A 300 -7.88 -7.48 5.59
N LYS A 301 -7.35 -6.25 5.52
CA LYS A 301 -7.97 -5.05 6.11
C LYS A 301 -9.35 -4.77 5.51
N ALA A 302 -9.45 -4.72 4.19
CA ALA A 302 -10.71 -4.44 3.50
C ALA A 302 -11.79 -5.50 3.77
N ALA A 303 -11.41 -6.78 3.88
CA ALA A 303 -12.29 -7.88 4.24
C ALA A 303 -12.80 -7.75 5.69
N ALA A 304 -11.92 -7.45 6.64
CA ALA A 304 -12.30 -7.21 8.04
C ALA A 304 -13.28 -6.03 8.17
N LEU A 305 -13.01 -4.93 7.46
CA LEU A 305 -13.89 -3.77 7.42
C LEU A 305 -15.25 -4.08 6.77
N THR A 306 -15.27 -4.94 5.75
CA THR A 306 -16.52 -5.42 5.14
C THR A 306 -17.38 -6.15 6.17
N GLU A 307 -16.83 -7.14 6.89
CA GLU A 307 -17.59 -7.88 7.90
C GLU A 307 -18.05 -6.99 9.05
N MET A 308 -17.19 -6.05 9.48
CA MET A 308 -17.51 -5.06 10.50
C MET A 308 -18.67 -4.15 10.06
N SER A 309 -18.66 -3.67 8.82
CA SER A 309 -19.74 -2.80 8.29
C SER A 309 -21.11 -3.48 8.35
N VAL A 310 -21.18 -4.77 8.01
CA VAL A 310 -22.41 -5.56 8.06
C VAL A 310 -22.91 -5.69 9.50
N THR A 311 -22.02 -5.96 10.44
CA THR A 311 -22.39 -6.15 11.86
C THR A 311 -22.81 -4.84 12.51
N LEU A 312 -22.12 -3.72 12.20
CA LEU A 312 -22.52 -2.38 12.66
C LEU A 312 -23.87 -1.94 12.07
N ALA A 313 -24.11 -2.20 10.78
CA ALA A 313 -25.38 -1.87 10.14
C ALA A 313 -26.56 -2.57 10.82
N ARG A 314 -26.38 -3.86 11.17
CA ARG A 314 -27.38 -4.64 11.94
C ARG A 314 -27.62 -4.10 13.35
N GLN A 315 -26.65 -3.40 13.94
CA GLN A 315 -26.79 -2.74 15.24
C GLN A 315 -27.42 -1.34 15.13
N GLY A 316 -27.80 -0.91 13.92
CA GLY A 316 -28.31 0.44 13.69
C GLY A 316 -27.23 1.53 13.71
N ALA A 317 -25.95 1.18 13.86
CA ALA A 317 -24.83 2.12 13.83
C ALA A 317 -24.46 2.49 12.37
N LEU A 318 -25.42 3.06 11.63
CA LEU A 318 -25.33 3.24 10.18
C LEU A 318 -24.17 4.15 9.74
N ASP A 319 -23.83 5.19 10.50
CA ASP A 319 -22.69 6.07 10.18
C ASP A 319 -21.34 5.34 10.30
N ALA A 320 -21.17 4.57 11.37
CA ALA A 320 -19.97 3.76 11.58
C ALA A 320 -19.88 2.63 10.53
N ALA A 321 -21.02 2.02 10.20
CA ALA A 321 -21.13 1.02 9.14
C ALA A 321 -20.74 1.60 7.77
N LEU A 322 -21.25 2.79 7.45
CA LEU A 322 -20.94 3.50 6.20
C LEU A 322 -19.45 3.79 6.10
N SER A 323 -18.85 4.28 7.18
CA SER A 323 -17.41 4.55 7.22
C SER A 323 -16.61 3.28 6.97
N ALA A 324 -16.94 2.16 7.62
CA ALA A 324 -16.25 0.89 7.42
C ALA A 324 -16.44 0.33 5.99
N ALA A 325 -17.65 0.42 5.43
CA ALA A 325 -17.95 -0.03 4.07
C ALA A 325 -17.24 0.83 3.00
N SER A 326 -17.16 2.14 3.21
CA SER A 326 -16.47 3.06 2.30
C SER A 326 -14.97 2.79 2.26
N ASP A 327 -14.35 2.55 3.43
CA ASP A 327 -12.93 2.20 3.53
C ASP A 327 -12.65 0.83 2.89
N ALA A 328 -13.53 -0.15 3.12
CA ALA A 328 -13.44 -1.47 2.48
C ALA A 328 -13.52 -1.36 0.94
N ALA A 329 -14.51 -0.65 0.42
CA ALA A 329 -14.68 -0.44 -1.01
C ALA A 329 -13.47 0.29 -1.63
N SER A 330 -12.92 1.28 -0.94
CA SER A 330 -11.70 1.99 -1.35
C SER A 330 -10.48 1.08 -1.38
N GLY A 331 -10.31 0.21 -0.37
CA GLY A 331 -9.23 -0.77 -0.31
C GLY A 331 -9.29 -1.78 -1.47
N PHE A 332 -10.48 -2.33 -1.74
CA PHE A 332 -10.66 -3.25 -2.89
C PHE A 332 -10.57 -2.54 -4.24
N ALA A 333 -10.97 -1.27 -4.34
CA ALA A 333 -10.76 -0.47 -5.54
C ALA A 333 -9.26 -0.27 -5.84
N ALA A 334 -8.46 0.03 -4.81
CA ALA A 334 -7.00 0.15 -4.94
C ALA A 334 -6.34 -1.17 -5.36
N LEU A 335 -6.75 -2.31 -4.78
CA LEU A 335 -6.29 -3.64 -5.18
C LEU A 335 -6.62 -3.96 -6.64
N SER A 336 -7.86 -3.74 -7.04
CA SER A 336 -8.31 -3.99 -8.41
C SER A 336 -7.67 -3.04 -9.42
N ALA A 337 -7.25 -1.84 -9.03
CA ALA A 337 -6.52 -0.92 -9.90
C ALA A 337 -5.03 -1.31 -10.04
N ALA A 338 -4.42 -1.81 -8.97
CA ALA A 338 -3.02 -2.26 -8.97
C ALA A 338 -2.82 -3.57 -9.77
N GLU A 339 -3.77 -4.51 -9.69
CA GLU A 339 -3.74 -5.77 -10.44
C GLU A 339 -5.08 -6.04 -11.16
N PRO A 340 -5.39 -5.35 -12.28
CA PRO A 340 -6.70 -5.46 -12.95
C PRO A 340 -7.06 -6.87 -13.45
N GLU A 341 -6.04 -7.64 -13.82
CA GLU A 341 -6.20 -9.02 -14.31
C GLU A 341 -6.60 -9.99 -13.18
N LYS A 342 -6.29 -9.66 -11.91
CA LYS A 342 -6.53 -10.54 -10.78
C LYS A 342 -8.00 -10.59 -10.43
N GLU A 343 -8.63 -11.68 -10.84
CA GLU A 343 -10.06 -11.88 -10.76
C GLU A 343 -10.62 -11.81 -9.33
N GLN A 344 -9.88 -12.34 -8.34
CA GLN A 344 -10.30 -12.28 -6.94
C GLN A 344 -10.48 -10.85 -6.44
N TRP A 345 -9.65 -9.89 -6.88
CA TRP A 345 -9.80 -8.48 -6.50
C TRP A 345 -11.04 -7.85 -7.09
N ARG A 346 -11.39 -8.22 -8.32
CA ARG A 346 -12.62 -7.77 -8.97
C ARG A 346 -13.86 -8.34 -8.27
N MET A 347 -13.83 -9.61 -7.86
CA MET A 347 -14.90 -10.23 -7.06
C MET A 347 -15.05 -9.56 -5.69
N ASP A 348 -13.94 -9.38 -4.96
CA ASP A 348 -13.96 -8.77 -3.63
C ASP A 348 -14.46 -7.30 -3.72
N ARG A 349 -14.05 -6.55 -4.76
CA ARG A 349 -14.55 -5.20 -5.06
C ARG A 349 -16.05 -5.19 -5.29
N ALA A 350 -16.57 -6.06 -6.17
CA ALA A 350 -18.00 -6.14 -6.47
C ALA A 350 -18.83 -6.43 -5.20
N ALA A 351 -18.39 -7.41 -4.40
CA ALA A 351 -19.04 -7.72 -3.12
C ALA A 351 -19.04 -6.53 -2.14
N SER A 352 -17.93 -5.79 -2.03
CA SER A 352 -17.84 -4.61 -1.17
C SER A 352 -18.75 -3.45 -1.63
N LEU A 353 -18.90 -3.26 -2.94
CA LEU A 353 -19.79 -2.25 -3.51
C LEU A 353 -21.25 -2.57 -3.22
N ASP A 354 -21.65 -3.84 -3.29
CA ASP A 354 -23.00 -4.27 -2.90
C ASP A 354 -23.28 -3.96 -1.41
N ARG A 355 -22.30 -4.16 -0.52
CA ARG A 355 -22.43 -3.82 0.91
C ARG A 355 -22.52 -2.33 1.16
N LEU A 356 -21.68 -1.55 0.49
CA LEU A 356 -21.72 -0.10 0.56
C LEU A 356 -23.07 0.44 0.06
N GLY A 357 -23.58 -0.09 -1.05
CA GLY A 357 -24.89 0.25 -1.58
C GLY A 357 -26.03 -0.06 -0.61
N ASP A 358 -25.98 -1.20 0.09
CA ASP A 358 -26.99 -1.58 1.09
C ASP A 358 -27.05 -0.55 2.23
N ILE A 359 -25.88 -0.16 2.74
CA ILE A 359 -25.78 0.81 3.85
C ILE A 359 -26.17 2.22 3.39
N LEU A 360 -25.77 2.64 2.19
CA LEU A 360 -26.18 3.92 1.60
C LEU A 360 -27.71 3.99 1.47
N LEU A 361 -28.37 2.91 1.06
CA LEU A 361 -29.84 2.87 1.03
C LEU A 361 -30.46 2.97 2.43
N SER A 362 -29.89 2.31 3.44
CA SER A 362 -30.36 2.45 4.82
C SER A 362 -30.24 3.88 5.36
N LEU A 363 -29.33 4.68 4.80
CA LEU A 363 -29.13 6.10 5.10
C LEU A 363 -29.92 7.04 4.17
N ASP A 364 -30.83 6.52 3.35
CA ASP A 364 -31.61 7.29 2.35
C ASP A 364 -30.74 8.02 1.29
N ARG A 365 -29.50 7.55 1.09
CA ARG A 365 -28.56 8.09 0.08
C ARG A 365 -28.69 7.37 -1.25
N ARG A 366 -29.91 7.44 -1.82
CA ARG A 366 -30.33 6.65 -2.99
C ARG A 366 -29.42 6.78 -4.21
N SER A 367 -29.10 7.99 -4.65
CA SER A 367 -28.30 8.23 -5.87
C SER A 367 -26.89 7.65 -5.76
N GLU A 368 -26.31 7.67 -4.56
CA GLU A 368 -24.99 7.10 -4.32
C GLU A 368 -25.04 5.57 -4.29
N ALA A 369 -26.09 5.00 -3.68
CA ALA A 369 -26.31 3.56 -3.72
C ALA A 369 -26.49 3.05 -5.15
N GLU A 370 -27.25 3.76 -5.99
CA GLU A 370 -27.44 3.43 -7.40
C GLU A 370 -26.11 3.39 -8.16
N ALA A 371 -25.24 4.39 -7.94
CA ALA A 371 -23.93 4.44 -8.58
C ALA A 371 -23.06 3.23 -8.24
N VAL A 372 -22.96 2.85 -6.95
CA VAL A 372 -22.13 1.71 -6.53
C VAL A 372 -22.72 0.36 -6.97
N TYR A 373 -24.04 0.22 -7.00
CA TYR A 373 -24.67 -1.00 -7.55
C TYR A 373 -24.49 -1.12 -9.06
N ALA A 374 -24.55 -0.01 -9.80
CA ALA A 374 -24.29 -0.02 -11.24
C ALA A 374 -22.86 -0.48 -11.55
N GLU A 375 -21.88 -0.01 -10.74
CA GLU A 375 -20.49 -0.46 -10.83
C GLU A 375 -20.34 -1.94 -10.48
N SER A 376 -20.93 -2.40 -9.37
CA SER A 376 -20.94 -3.82 -8.98
C SER A 376 -21.53 -4.72 -10.08
N LEU A 377 -22.65 -4.31 -10.68
CA LEU A 377 -23.29 -5.04 -11.77
C LEU A 377 -22.38 -5.13 -13.01
N ALA A 378 -21.68 -4.05 -13.37
CA ALA A 378 -20.73 -4.06 -14.48
C ALA A 378 -19.59 -5.06 -14.23
N LEU A 379 -18.97 -5.02 -13.05
CA LEU A 379 -17.90 -5.95 -12.66
C LEU A 379 -18.36 -7.42 -12.70
N ASN A 380 -19.54 -7.72 -12.12
CA ASN A 380 -20.08 -9.08 -12.12
C ASN A 380 -20.42 -9.59 -13.53
N ARG A 381 -20.88 -8.72 -14.44
CA ARG A 381 -21.10 -9.10 -15.84
C ARG A 381 -19.80 -9.49 -16.53
N ASP A 382 -18.76 -8.69 -16.37
CA ASP A 382 -17.46 -8.95 -17.00
C ASP A 382 -16.85 -10.26 -16.49
N LEU A 383 -16.98 -10.53 -15.19
CA LEU A 383 -16.55 -11.78 -14.56
C LEU A 383 -17.29 -13.00 -15.13
N VAL A 384 -18.63 -12.95 -15.21
CA VAL A 384 -19.44 -14.04 -15.77
C VAL A 384 -19.18 -14.23 -17.26
N LEU A 385 -18.93 -13.17 -18.03
CA LEU A 385 -18.58 -13.30 -19.45
C LEU A 385 -17.27 -14.09 -19.66
N ALA A 386 -16.29 -13.93 -18.76
CA ALA A 386 -15.05 -14.69 -18.81
C ALA A 386 -15.24 -16.16 -18.42
N ARG A 387 -16.15 -16.46 -17.48
CA ARG A 387 -16.42 -17.82 -16.99
C ARG A 387 -17.93 -18.08 -16.82
N PRO A 388 -18.68 -18.31 -17.93
CA PRO A 388 -20.16 -18.33 -17.92
C PRO A 388 -20.80 -19.48 -17.14
N ASP A 389 -20.03 -20.51 -16.83
CA ASP A 389 -20.50 -21.72 -16.14
C ASP A 389 -20.08 -21.76 -14.66
N ASP A 390 -19.35 -20.75 -14.18
CA ASP A 390 -18.93 -20.67 -12.76
C ASP A 390 -20.15 -20.34 -11.86
N PRO A 391 -20.54 -21.24 -10.94
CA PRO A 391 -21.69 -21.01 -10.09
C PRO A 391 -21.54 -19.80 -9.16
N ALA A 392 -20.36 -19.57 -8.59
CA ALA A 392 -20.16 -18.47 -7.64
C ALA A 392 -20.32 -17.11 -8.35
N LEU A 393 -19.76 -16.99 -9.56
CA LEU A 393 -19.92 -15.79 -10.37
C LEU A 393 -21.37 -15.57 -10.83
N GLY A 394 -22.05 -16.64 -11.26
CA GLY A 394 -23.46 -16.57 -11.61
C GLY A 394 -24.35 -16.09 -10.46
N LEU A 395 -24.09 -16.57 -9.23
CA LEU A 395 -24.83 -16.15 -8.03
C LEU A 395 -24.51 -14.72 -7.60
N ASN A 396 -23.26 -14.27 -7.72
CA ASN A 396 -22.91 -12.86 -7.46
C ASN A 396 -23.61 -11.92 -8.46
N LEU A 397 -23.64 -12.28 -9.74
CA LEU A 397 -24.38 -11.52 -10.75
C LEU A 397 -25.89 -11.53 -10.48
N ALA A 398 -26.45 -12.63 -9.97
CA ALA A 398 -27.84 -12.68 -9.55
C ALA A 398 -28.12 -11.66 -8.43
N VAL A 399 -27.26 -11.58 -7.41
CA VAL A 399 -27.37 -10.56 -6.34
C VAL A 399 -27.34 -9.15 -6.92
N ALA A 400 -26.41 -8.83 -7.82
CA ALA A 400 -26.33 -7.51 -8.43
C ALA A 400 -27.63 -7.14 -9.20
N PHE A 401 -28.21 -8.09 -9.94
CA PHE A 401 -29.52 -7.90 -10.56
C PHE A 401 -30.65 -7.69 -9.54
N GLU A 402 -30.64 -8.43 -8.43
CA GLU A 402 -31.61 -8.23 -7.34
C GLU A 402 -31.52 -6.83 -6.73
N LYS A 403 -30.31 -6.24 -6.60
CA LYS A 403 -30.14 -4.87 -6.07
C LYS A 403 -30.75 -3.83 -7.01
N ILE A 404 -30.41 -3.89 -8.30
CA ILE A 404 -30.96 -2.98 -9.31
C ILE A 404 -32.49 -3.15 -9.44
N GLY A 405 -32.99 -4.39 -9.37
CA GLY A 405 -34.43 -4.63 -9.39
C GLY A 405 -35.15 -4.03 -8.18
N THR A 406 -34.52 -4.05 -6.99
CA THR A 406 -35.08 -3.43 -5.79
C THR A 406 -35.12 -1.90 -5.90
N LEU A 407 -34.10 -1.27 -6.47
CA LEU A 407 -34.15 0.15 -6.78
C LEU A 407 -35.27 0.49 -7.77
N ALA A 408 -35.36 -0.22 -8.89
CA ALA A 408 -36.40 0.01 -9.89
C ALA A 408 -37.82 -0.11 -9.28
N LEU A 409 -38.04 -1.09 -8.40
CA LEU A 409 -39.34 -1.24 -7.73
C LEU A 409 -39.66 -0.06 -6.81
N GLN A 410 -38.67 0.48 -6.09
CA GLN A 410 -38.84 1.69 -5.28
C GLN A 410 -39.14 2.93 -6.13
N ASP A 411 -38.57 3.01 -7.35
CA ASP A 411 -38.88 4.06 -8.33
C ASP A 411 -40.25 3.86 -9.02
N LYS A 412 -40.99 2.82 -8.63
CA LYS A 412 -42.23 2.39 -9.27
C LYS A 412 -42.04 1.98 -10.74
N ASP A 413 -40.81 1.72 -11.18
CA ASP A 413 -40.49 1.05 -12.43
C ASP A 413 -40.63 -0.47 -12.26
N VAL A 414 -41.89 -0.90 -12.22
CA VAL A 414 -42.23 -2.32 -12.00
C VAL A 414 -41.69 -3.21 -13.11
N ASP A 415 -41.72 -2.75 -14.37
CA ASP A 415 -41.22 -3.52 -15.51
C ASP A 415 -39.69 -3.69 -15.46
N GLY A 416 -38.96 -2.63 -15.12
CA GLY A 416 -37.53 -2.67 -14.88
C GLY A 416 -37.17 -3.61 -13.72
N ALA A 417 -37.95 -3.58 -12.63
CA ALA A 417 -37.77 -4.49 -11.51
C ALA A 417 -37.91 -5.96 -11.93
N LEU A 418 -39.02 -6.30 -12.58
CA LEU A 418 -39.31 -7.66 -13.04
C LEU A 418 -38.29 -8.17 -14.05
N LYS A 419 -37.81 -7.31 -14.95
CA LYS A 419 -36.76 -7.66 -15.90
C LYS A 419 -35.47 -8.06 -15.21
N ASN A 420 -35.05 -7.31 -14.19
CA ASN A 420 -33.84 -7.62 -13.44
C ASN A 420 -34.03 -8.84 -12.53
N TYR A 421 -35.16 -8.94 -11.84
CA TYR A 421 -35.48 -10.13 -11.05
C TYR A 421 -35.59 -11.40 -11.89
N GLY A 422 -36.15 -11.33 -13.10
CA GLY A 422 -36.18 -12.47 -14.02
C GLY A 422 -34.78 -12.94 -14.44
N ARG A 423 -33.82 -12.03 -14.59
CA ARG A 423 -32.41 -12.38 -14.85
C ARG A 423 -31.75 -13.02 -13.64
N ALA A 424 -32.01 -12.50 -12.44
CA ALA A 424 -31.54 -13.12 -11.20
C ALA A 424 -32.15 -14.51 -10.99
N LEU A 425 -33.45 -14.67 -11.26
CA LEU A 425 -34.18 -15.93 -11.17
C LEU A 425 -33.54 -17.00 -12.06
N ALA A 426 -33.28 -16.69 -13.34
CA ALA A 426 -32.65 -17.62 -14.27
C ALA A 426 -31.25 -18.09 -13.80
N LEU A 427 -30.46 -17.19 -13.21
CA LEU A 427 -29.14 -17.52 -12.65
C LEU A 427 -29.26 -18.41 -11.40
N ARG A 428 -30.21 -18.10 -10.51
CA ARG A 428 -30.49 -18.91 -9.30
C ARG A 428 -30.99 -20.30 -9.67
N GLU A 429 -31.93 -20.43 -10.60
CA GLU A 429 -32.44 -21.73 -11.06
C GLU A 429 -31.35 -22.59 -11.68
N ARG A 430 -30.39 -21.97 -12.37
CA ARG A 430 -29.26 -22.69 -12.99
C ARG A 430 -28.24 -23.20 -11.98
N HIS A 431 -27.88 -22.38 -10.99
CA HIS A 431 -26.72 -22.63 -10.13
C HIS A 431 -27.09 -23.05 -8.69
N GLU A 432 -28.30 -22.73 -8.23
CA GLU A 432 -28.77 -22.95 -6.86
C GLU A 432 -30.31 -23.21 -6.80
N PRO A 433 -30.84 -24.23 -7.51
CA PRO A 433 -32.29 -24.43 -7.71
C PRO A 433 -33.09 -24.75 -6.44
N ASP A 434 -32.42 -25.18 -5.37
CA ASP A 434 -33.03 -25.44 -4.06
C ASP A 434 -32.53 -24.44 -2.99
N GLY A 435 -31.91 -23.35 -3.43
CA GLY A 435 -31.23 -22.39 -2.58
C GLY A 435 -32.15 -21.37 -1.92
N ARG A 436 -31.71 -20.85 -0.77
CA ARG A 436 -32.37 -19.71 -0.11
C ARG A 436 -32.44 -18.50 -1.05
N GLY A 437 -31.40 -18.27 -1.86
CA GLY A 437 -31.37 -17.15 -2.81
C GLY A 437 -32.50 -17.21 -3.85
N LEU A 438 -32.90 -18.40 -4.28
CA LEU A 438 -34.02 -18.58 -5.20
C LEU A 438 -35.36 -18.18 -4.56
N ALA A 439 -35.60 -18.59 -3.31
CA ALA A 439 -36.79 -18.21 -2.57
C ALA A 439 -36.92 -16.68 -2.41
N VAL A 440 -35.80 -16.01 -2.08
CA VAL A 440 -35.75 -14.56 -1.91
C VAL A 440 -36.06 -13.81 -3.21
N VAL A 441 -35.52 -14.23 -4.36
CA VAL A 441 -35.85 -13.56 -5.63
C VAL A 441 -37.30 -13.80 -6.04
N LEU A 442 -37.86 -14.97 -5.76
CA LEU A 442 -39.29 -15.26 -5.99
C LEU A 442 -40.19 -14.37 -5.13
N GLU A 443 -39.82 -14.10 -3.88
CA GLU A 443 -40.52 -13.12 -3.04
C GLU A 443 -40.51 -11.71 -3.63
N LYS A 444 -39.36 -11.27 -4.15
CA LYS A 444 -39.23 -9.96 -4.80
C LYS A 444 -40.06 -9.87 -6.08
N ILE A 445 -40.10 -10.95 -6.87
CA ILE A 445 -40.96 -11.08 -8.05
C ILE A 445 -42.42 -10.98 -7.63
N GLY A 446 -42.86 -11.73 -6.62
CA GLY A 446 -44.23 -11.67 -6.12
C GLY A 446 -44.64 -10.27 -5.68
N GLN A 447 -43.75 -9.55 -4.98
CA GLN A 447 -43.98 -8.17 -4.59
C GLN A 447 -44.10 -7.22 -5.79
N ALA A 448 -43.26 -7.39 -6.82
CA ALA A 448 -43.36 -6.61 -8.05
C ALA A 448 -44.64 -6.92 -8.83
N HIS A 449 -45.13 -8.16 -8.79
CA HIS A 449 -46.43 -8.53 -9.35
C HIS A 449 -47.61 -7.89 -8.61
N LEU A 450 -47.56 -7.79 -7.28
CA LEU A 450 -48.56 -7.05 -6.52
C LEU A 450 -48.60 -5.56 -6.89
N ALA A 451 -47.45 -4.95 -7.13
CA ALA A 451 -47.36 -3.54 -7.54
C ALA A 451 -48.01 -3.24 -8.91
N ARG A 452 -48.22 -4.27 -9.75
CA ARG A 452 -48.99 -4.18 -11.01
C ARG A 452 -50.38 -4.82 -10.92
N GLU A 453 -50.87 -5.06 -9.70
CA GLU A 453 -52.18 -5.67 -9.44
C GLU A 453 -52.35 -7.07 -10.08
N ALA A 454 -51.24 -7.79 -10.31
CA ALA A 454 -51.24 -9.13 -10.90
C ALA A 454 -51.20 -10.21 -9.80
N ALA A 455 -52.29 -10.34 -9.04
CA ALA A 455 -52.39 -11.20 -7.86
C ALA A 455 -52.06 -12.68 -8.12
N GLU A 456 -52.56 -13.26 -9.22
CA GLU A 456 -52.32 -14.68 -9.56
C GLU A 456 -50.83 -15.00 -9.75
N ALA A 457 -50.11 -14.13 -10.45
CA ALA A 457 -48.69 -14.32 -10.69
C ALA A 457 -47.84 -14.00 -9.45
N ALA A 458 -48.32 -13.13 -8.55
CA ALA A 458 -47.73 -12.97 -7.22
C ALA A 458 -47.90 -14.25 -6.39
N GLU A 459 -49.07 -14.87 -6.44
CA GLU A 459 -49.37 -16.13 -5.75
C GLU A 459 -48.45 -17.25 -6.21
N GLU A 460 -48.28 -17.42 -7.52
CA GLU A 460 -47.40 -18.45 -8.09
C GLU A 460 -45.96 -18.31 -7.55
N ALA A 461 -45.42 -17.08 -7.58
CA ALA A 461 -44.08 -16.80 -7.08
C ALA A 461 -43.95 -17.07 -5.57
N TYR A 462 -44.92 -16.62 -4.77
CA TYR A 462 -44.90 -16.84 -3.33
C TYR A 462 -45.08 -18.30 -2.92
N VAL A 463 -45.95 -19.07 -3.58
CA VAL A 463 -46.12 -20.50 -3.31
C VAL A 463 -44.83 -21.26 -3.62
N ARG A 464 -44.13 -20.91 -4.72
CA ARG A 464 -42.81 -21.48 -5.02
C ARG A 464 -41.77 -21.13 -3.94
N SER A 465 -41.68 -19.86 -3.51
CA SER A 465 -40.80 -19.46 -2.41
C SER A 465 -41.11 -20.24 -1.13
N LEU A 466 -42.38 -20.31 -0.74
CA LEU A 466 -42.83 -21.04 0.45
C LEU A 466 -42.42 -22.51 0.42
N SER A 467 -42.55 -23.18 -0.72
CA SER A 467 -42.14 -24.57 -0.89
C SER A 467 -40.65 -24.78 -0.66
N ILE A 468 -39.81 -23.90 -1.23
CA ILE A 468 -38.35 -23.95 -1.07
C ILE A 468 -37.99 -23.68 0.39
N THR A 469 -38.50 -22.60 0.97
CA THR A 469 -38.20 -22.19 2.34
C THR A 469 -38.64 -23.24 3.37
N ARG A 470 -39.84 -23.83 3.22
CA ARG A 470 -40.29 -24.96 4.06
C ARG A 470 -39.35 -26.15 3.99
N THR A 471 -38.88 -26.50 2.79
CA THR A 471 -37.94 -27.61 2.59
C THR A 471 -36.60 -27.32 3.27
N LEU A 472 -36.08 -26.09 3.15
CA LEU A 472 -34.85 -25.67 3.80
C LEU A 472 -34.98 -25.68 5.33
N SER A 473 -36.05 -25.09 5.88
CA SER A 473 -36.30 -25.08 7.33
C SER A 473 -36.50 -26.49 7.90
N ALA A 474 -37.09 -27.42 7.14
CA ALA A 474 -37.23 -28.81 7.58
C ALA A 474 -35.89 -29.56 7.61
N ARG A 475 -34.93 -29.21 6.73
CA ARG A 475 -33.59 -29.80 6.70
C ARG A 475 -32.71 -29.30 7.85
N ASP A 476 -32.89 -28.05 8.28
CA ASP A 476 -32.15 -27.45 9.39
C ASP A 476 -33.11 -26.67 10.32
N PRO A 477 -33.86 -27.36 11.20
CA PRO A 477 -34.86 -26.74 12.08
C PRO A 477 -34.25 -25.77 13.12
N SER A 478 -32.96 -25.91 13.42
CA SER A 478 -32.22 -25.00 14.29
C SER A 478 -31.84 -23.68 13.63
N ASN A 479 -32.00 -23.56 12.31
CA ASN A 479 -31.64 -22.36 11.59
C ASN A 479 -32.65 -21.24 11.80
N THR A 480 -32.32 -20.31 12.70
CA THR A 480 -33.18 -19.17 13.02
C THR A 480 -33.38 -18.24 11.83
N ARG A 481 -32.39 -18.13 10.93
CA ARG A 481 -32.53 -17.37 9.67
C ARG A 481 -33.58 -17.98 8.74
N LEU A 482 -33.54 -19.30 8.51
CA LEU A 482 -34.55 -19.98 7.70
C LEU A 482 -35.94 -19.95 8.36
N SER A 483 -35.99 -19.94 9.70
CA SER A 483 -37.24 -19.73 10.43
C SER A 483 -37.82 -18.35 10.13
N ARG A 484 -37.00 -17.30 10.17
CA ARG A 484 -37.44 -15.95 9.80
C ARG A 484 -37.88 -15.83 8.35
N ASP A 485 -37.14 -16.43 7.42
CA ASP A 485 -37.55 -16.46 6.01
C ASP A 485 -38.94 -17.11 5.85
N LEU A 486 -39.18 -18.20 6.59
CA LEU A 486 -40.48 -18.86 6.61
C LEU A 486 -41.58 -17.96 7.19
N SER A 487 -41.30 -17.20 8.24
CA SER A 487 -42.21 -16.19 8.80
C SER A 487 -42.55 -15.12 7.76
N VAL A 488 -41.54 -14.53 7.10
CA VAL A 488 -41.73 -13.49 6.06
C VAL A 488 -42.61 -13.97 4.90
N ILE A 489 -42.37 -15.16 4.37
CA ILE A 489 -43.19 -15.67 3.25
C ILE A 489 -44.63 -15.99 3.68
N ASN A 490 -44.85 -16.47 4.92
CA ASN A 490 -46.21 -16.64 5.45
C ASN A 490 -46.91 -15.28 5.55
N GLN A 491 -46.24 -14.24 6.02
CA GLN A 491 -46.81 -12.88 6.06
C GLN A 491 -47.21 -12.38 4.66
N LYS A 492 -46.32 -12.51 3.67
CA LYS A 492 -46.59 -12.07 2.29
C LYS A 492 -47.78 -12.79 1.67
N ILE A 493 -47.92 -14.09 1.91
CA ILE A 493 -49.08 -14.86 1.42
C ILE A 493 -50.34 -14.48 2.20
N GLY A 494 -50.25 -14.29 3.52
CA GLY A 494 -51.35 -13.80 4.34
C GLY A 494 -51.89 -12.46 3.87
N GLU A 495 -51.01 -11.50 3.57
CA GLU A 495 -51.36 -10.22 2.96
C GLU A 495 -52.04 -10.40 1.61
N LEU A 496 -51.47 -11.21 0.71
CA LEU A 496 -52.08 -11.51 -0.59
C LEU A 496 -53.50 -12.09 -0.45
N ARG A 497 -53.72 -12.99 0.51
CA ARG A 497 -55.05 -13.54 0.80
C ARG A 497 -56.03 -12.46 1.28
N LEU A 498 -55.59 -11.52 2.12
CA LEU A 498 -56.41 -10.38 2.51
C LEU A 498 -56.78 -9.47 1.33
N LEU A 499 -55.88 -9.28 0.35
CA LEU A 499 -56.19 -8.55 -0.89
C LEU A 499 -57.22 -9.28 -1.77
N GLN A 500 -57.24 -10.62 -1.70
CA GLN A 500 -58.20 -11.47 -2.41
C GLN A 500 -59.51 -11.68 -1.62
N ASP A 501 -59.70 -10.95 -0.51
CA ASP A 501 -60.79 -11.13 0.46
C ASP A 501 -60.91 -12.55 1.07
N ASP A 502 -59.88 -13.39 0.93
CA ASP A 502 -59.76 -14.70 1.57
C ASP A 502 -59.22 -14.56 2.99
N THR A 503 -60.10 -14.12 3.90
CA THR A 503 -59.69 -13.84 5.29
C THR A 503 -59.40 -15.12 6.08
N GLU A 504 -60.06 -16.24 5.77
CA GLU A 504 -59.79 -17.55 6.40
C GLU A 504 -58.42 -18.11 5.97
N GLY A 505 -58.10 -18.01 4.67
CA GLY A 505 -56.78 -18.35 4.16
C GLY A 505 -55.70 -17.47 4.78
N ALA A 506 -55.92 -16.16 4.85
CA ALA A 506 -55.01 -15.22 5.50
C ALA A 506 -54.72 -15.62 6.96
N LEU A 507 -55.77 -15.96 7.72
CA LEU A 507 -55.65 -16.36 9.12
C LEU A 507 -54.69 -17.54 9.30
N THR A 508 -54.76 -18.55 8.42
CA THR A 508 -53.86 -19.72 8.48
C THR A 508 -52.39 -19.32 8.36
N PHE A 509 -52.07 -18.42 7.44
CA PHE A 509 -50.69 -17.98 7.21
C PHE A 509 -50.20 -17.06 8.34
N PHE A 510 -51.01 -16.13 8.82
CA PHE A 510 -50.64 -15.26 9.95
C PHE A 510 -50.51 -16.04 11.27
N GLN A 511 -51.26 -17.13 11.46
CA GLN A 511 -51.05 -18.03 12.61
C GLN A 511 -49.69 -18.74 12.54
N ALA A 512 -49.32 -19.27 11.38
CA ALA A 512 -48.03 -19.91 11.18
C ALA A 512 -46.86 -18.94 11.40
N ASP A 513 -46.99 -17.71 10.90
CA ASP A 513 -46.05 -16.61 11.13
C ASP A 513 -45.88 -16.29 12.62
N ALA A 514 -46.98 -15.99 13.32
CA ALA A 514 -46.94 -15.64 14.74
C ALA A 514 -46.38 -16.77 15.62
N GLU A 515 -46.61 -18.04 15.26
CA GLU A 515 -46.01 -19.18 15.97
C GLU A 515 -44.48 -19.20 15.81
N ILE A 516 -43.98 -18.93 14.60
CA ILE A 516 -42.54 -18.86 14.34
C ILE A 516 -41.90 -17.70 15.08
N ALA A 517 -42.45 -16.49 14.95
CA ALA A 517 -41.94 -15.29 15.60
C ALA A 517 -41.92 -15.46 17.13
N ARG A 518 -42.95 -16.09 17.70
CA ARG A 518 -43.02 -16.38 19.13
C ARG A 518 -41.93 -17.34 19.58
N ARG A 519 -41.68 -18.41 18.82
CA ARG A 519 -40.62 -19.39 19.14
C ARG A 519 -39.24 -18.72 19.13
N LEU A 520 -38.97 -17.87 18.15
CA LEU A 520 -37.72 -17.11 18.05
C LEU A 520 -37.57 -16.17 19.25
N TYR A 521 -38.58 -15.35 19.55
CA TYR A 521 -38.55 -14.47 20.72
C TYR A 521 -38.37 -15.24 22.05
N GLN A 522 -39.02 -16.39 22.21
CA GLN A 522 -38.84 -17.21 23.42
C GLN A 522 -37.43 -17.81 23.55
N SER A 523 -36.72 -17.99 22.44
CA SER A 523 -35.35 -18.51 22.46
C SER A 523 -34.31 -17.47 22.91
N ASP A 524 -34.50 -16.20 22.55
CA ASP A 524 -33.71 -15.06 23.08
C ASP A 524 -34.59 -13.81 23.23
N PRO A 525 -35.26 -13.61 24.38
CA PRO A 525 -36.09 -12.43 24.63
C PRO A 525 -35.32 -11.10 24.63
N GLY A 526 -33.98 -11.15 24.74
CA GLY A 526 -33.12 -9.96 24.72
C GLY A 526 -32.84 -9.44 23.31
N ARG A 527 -33.15 -10.22 22.26
CA ARG A 527 -32.92 -9.81 20.87
C ARG A 527 -34.05 -8.93 20.37
N ILE A 528 -33.80 -7.61 20.31
CA ILE A 528 -34.76 -6.58 19.86
C ILE A 528 -35.36 -6.93 18.50
N GLU A 529 -34.54 -7.39 17.55
CA GLU A 529 -34.98 -7.76 16.20
C GLU A 529 -36.08 -8.84 16.19
N TRP A 530 -36.04 -9.79 17.13
CA TRP A 530 -37.06 -10.85 17.26
C TRP A 530 -38.28 -10.39 18.05
N ALA A 531 -38.08 -9.50 19.01
CA ALA A 531 -39.17 -8.85 19.70
C ALA A 531 -40.00 -8.00 18.70
N GLU A 532 -39.35 -7.25 17.81
CA GLU A 532 -40.00 -6.48 16.75
C GLU A 532 -40.76 -7.38 15.78
N ASP A 533 -40.17 -8.49 15.32
CA ASP A 533 -40.88 -9.47 14.50
C ASP A 533 -42.14 -10.00 15.19
N LEU A 534 -42.05 -10.32 16.49
CA LEU A 534 -43.19 -10.82 17.26
C LEU A 534 -44.28 -9.75 17.41
N VAL A 535 -43.92 -8.49 17.64
CA VAL A 535 -44.87 -7.37 17.69
C VAL A 535 -45.62 -7.27 16.37
N VAL A 536 -44.90 -7.28 15.24
CA VAL A 536 -45.51 -7.19 13.90
C VAL A 536 -46.43 -8.39 13.63
N SER A 537 -45.99 -9.60 13.97
CA SER A 537 -46.73 -10.84 13.71
C SER A 537 -48.01 -10.93 14.54
N GLU A 538 -47.95 -10.62 15.85
CA GLU A 538 -49.14 -10.61 16.71
C GLU A 538 -50.08 -9.46 16.35
N ASP A 539 -49.56 -8.28 15.97
CA ASP A 539 -50.39 -7.16 15.52
C ASP A 539 -51.17 -7.50 14.24
N ARG A 540 -50.52 -8.07 13.23
CA ARG A 540 -51.16 -8.50 11.98
C ARG A 540 -52.21 -9.58 12.23
N LEU A 541 -51.87 -10.59 13.03
CA LEU A 541 -52.82 -11.64 13.41
C LEU A 541 -54.01 -11.08 14.20
N GLY A 542 -53.79 -10.10 15.08
CA GLY A 542 -54.85 -9.40 15.81
C GLY A 542 -55.79 -8.64 14.88
N GLN A 543 -55.26 -7.95 13.87
CA GLN A 543 -56.07 -7.28 12.85
C GLN A 543 -56.94 -8.24 12.03
N VAL A 544 -56.40 -9.42 11.69
CA VAL A 544 -57.15 -10.47 10.97
C VAL A 544 -58.29 -11.01 11.84
N TYR A 545 -58.01 -11.32 13.12
CA TYR A 545 -59.05 -11.73 14.07
C TYR A 545 -60.13 -10.65 14.24
N TRP A 546 -59.74 -9.38 14.31
CA TRP A 546 -60.67 -8.27 14.35
C TRP A 546 -61.58 -8.23 13.12
N ARG A 547 -61.01 -8.40 11.91
CA ARG A 547 -61.76 -8.40 10.64
C ARG A 547 -62.80 -9.52 10.56
N VAL A 548 -62.52 -10.70 11.14
CA VAL A 548 -63.48 -11.83 11.20
C VAL A 548 -64.44 -11.76 12.39
N GLY A 549 -64.42 -10.68 13.18
CA GLY A 549 -65.29 -10.51 14.34
C GLY A 549 -64.89 -11.32 15.58
N ALA A 550 -63.71 -11.96 15.57
CA ALA A 550 -63.14 -12.70 16.68
C ALA A 550 -62.43 -11.72 17.65
N VAL A 551 -63.21 -10.83 18.27
CA VAL A 551 -62.70 -9.67 19.03
C VAL A 551 -61.89 -10.10 20.25
N ALA A 552 -62.29 -11.17 20.95
CA ALA A 552 -61.56 -11.68 22.11
C ALA A 552 -60.18 -12.23 21.73
N GLU A 553 -60.09 -12.93 20.59
CA GLU A 553 -58.83 -13.39 20.03
C GLU A 553 -57.98 -12.21 19.61
N ALA A 554 -58.56 -11.20 18.95
CA ALA A 554 -57.86 -9.96 18.56
C ALA A 554 -57.27 -9.24 19.78
N GLU A 555 -58.05 -9.09 20.86
CA GLU A 555 -57.59 -8.51 22.12
C GLU A 555 -56.37 -9.26 22.67
N ALA A 556 -56.44 -10.60 22.71
CA ALA A 556 -55.32 -11.41 23.21
C ALA A 556 -54.05 -11.24 22.36
N ARG A 557 -54.19 -11.02 21.05
CA ARG A 557 -53.04 -10.73 20.15
C ARG A 557 -52.49 -9.33 20.37
N PHE A 558 -53.35 -8.32 20.42
CA PHE A 558 -52.93 -6.94 20.67
C PHE A 558 -52.29 -6.78 22.06
N SER A 559 -52.75 -7.53 23.08
CA SER A 559 -52.12 -7.53 24.41
C SER A 559 -50.67 -8.01 24.34
N ARG A 560 -50.41 -9.13 23.66
CA ARG A 560 -49.04 -9.63 23.45
C ARG A 560 -48.18 -8.65 22.68
N ALA A 561 -48.71 -8.09 21.59
CA ALA A 561 -48.00 -7.08 20.80
C ALA A 561 -47.64 -5.86 21.65
N TYR A 562 -48.57 -5.35 22.46
CA TYR A 562 -48.35 -4.21 23.34
C TYR A 562 -47.34 -4.51 24.46
N GLU A 563 -47.45 -5.66 25.12
CA GLU A 563 -46.53 -6.07 26.19
C GLU A 563 -45.08 -6.13 25.70
N VAL A 564 -44.86 -6.77 24.55
CA VAL A 564 -43.52 -6.88 23.95
C VAL A 564 -43.02 -5.52 23.47
N ALA A 565 -43.84 -4.77 22.72
CA ALA A 565 -43.47 -3.44 22.21
C ALA A 565 -43.12 -2.46 23.33
N ARG A 566 -43.89 -2.45 24.42
CA ARG A 566 -43.63 -1.62 25.59
C ARG A 566 -42.35 -2.06 26.32
N SER A 567 -42.12 -3.38 26.45
CA SER A 567 -40.89 -3.91 27.07
C SER A 567 -39.64 -3.46 26.32
N ILE A 568 -39.64 -3.52 24.98
CA ILE A 568 -38.49 -3.07 24.19
C ILE A 568 -38.32 -1.55 24.20
N ALA A 569 -39.42 -0.79 24.20
CA ALA A 569 -39.36 0.68 24.30
C ALA A 569 -38.73 1.16 25.61
N ASN A 570 -38.94 0.43 26.70
CA ASN A 570 -38.34 0.73 28.01
C ASN A 570 -36.86 0.33 28.12
N ALA A 571 -36.38 -0.58 27.26
CA ALA A 571 -35.01 -1.09 27.28
C ALA A 571 -34.08 -0.44 26.24
N ALA A 572 -34.62 0.20 25.19
CA ALA A 572 -33.85 0.68 24.05
C ALA A 572 -33.21 2.07 24.26
N THR A 573 -31.95 2.23 23.80
CA THR A 573 -31.35 3.54 23.49
C THR A 573 -31.84 3.97 22.10
N GLY A 574 -32.36 5.19 21.95
CA GLY A 574 -33.02 5.61 20.68
C GLY A 574 -34.46 5.07 20.52
N ARG A 575 -35.21 5.03 21.62
CA ARG A 575 -36.56 4.43 21.81
C ARG A 575 -37.72 4.95 20.95
N THR A 576 -37.53 5.96 20.09
CA THR A 576 -38.66 6.65 19.42
C THR A 576 -39.49 5.70 18.55
N VAL A 577 -38.84 4.83 17.77
CA VAL A 577 -39.54 3.85 16.90
C VAL A 577 -40.29 2.81 17.74
N GLN A 578 -39.67 2.32 18.80
CA GLN A 578 -40.28 1.33 19.69
C GLN A 578 -41.44 1.92 20.50
N LEU A 579 -41.33 3.17 20.97
CA LEU A 579 -42.43 3.90 21.63
C LEU A 579 -43.62 4.10 20.70
N ASP A 580 -43.36 4.46 19.44
CA ASP A 580 -44.39 4.61 18.42
C ASP A 580 -45.10 3.27 18.13
N ALA A 581 -44.36 2.17 18.03
CA ALA A 581 -44.92 0.83 17.91
C ALA A 581 -45.76 0.43 19.15
N ALA A 582 -45.27 0.68 20.36
CA ALA A 582 -46.00 0.44 21.60
C ALA A 582 -47.29 1.25 21.66
N SER A 583 -47.26 2.53 21.25
CA SER A 583 -48.43 3.39 21.22
C SER A 583 -49.49 2.88 20.23
N ARG A 584 -49.10 2.48 19.00
CA ARG A 584 -50.04 1.85 18.05
C ARG A 584 -50.67 0.57 18.61
N ALA A 585 -49.88 -0.28 19.26
CA ALA A 585 -50.38 -1.51 19.85
C ALA A 585 -51.35 -1.22 21.02
N ALA A 586 -51.05 -0.21 21.84
CA ALA A 586 -51.90 0.25 22.93
C ALA A 586 -53.26 0.74 22.43
N GLN A 587 -53.29 1.51 21.33
CA GLN A 587 -54.53 2.00 20.72
C GLN A 587 -55.45 0.86 20.29
N LYS A 588 -54.90 -0.14 19.59
CA LYS A 588 -55.65 -1.33 19.15
C LYS A 588 -56.10 -2.20 20.32
N LEU A 589 -55.26 -2.35 21.35
CA LEU A 589 -55.61 -3.08 22.57
C LEU A 589 -56.74 -2.39 23.35
N SER A 590 -56.66 -1.07 23.53
CA SER A 590 -57.73 -0.31 24.20
C SER A 590 -59.05 -0.43 23.44
N LEU A 591 -59.00 -0.32 22.10
CA LEU A 591 -60.19 -0.51 21.27
C LEU A 591 -60.77 -1.92 21.43
N ALA A 592 -59.91 -2.95 21.38
CA ALA A 592 -60.34 -4.33 21.53
C ALA A 592 -60.97 -4.60 22.91
N ARG A 593 -60.34 -4.12 23.99
CA ARG A 593 -60.90 -4.21 25.36
C ARG A 593 -62.23 -3.50 25.49
N PHE A 594 -62.35 -2.31 24.90
CA PHE A 594 -63.60 -1.58 24.91
C PHE A 594 -64.71 -2.37 24.20
N SER A 595 -64.41 -2.95 23.04
CA SER A 595 -65.36 -3.77 22.28
C SER A 595 -65.70 -5.11 22.93
N THR A 596 -64.86 -5.66 23.82
CA THR A 596 -65.20 -6.82 24.66
C THR A 596 -65.95 -6.42 25.95
N GLY A 597 -66.21 -5.14 26.16
CA GLY A 597 -66.93 -4.60 27.32
C GLY A 597 -66.04 -4.25 28.53
N ASP A 598 -64.72 -4.36 28.39
CA ASP A 598 -63.74 -3.98 29.42
C ASP A 598 -63.29 -2.51 29.27
N SER A 599 -64.23 -1.58 29.51
CA SER A 599 -63.95 -0.13 29.48
C SER A 599 -62.86 0.29 30.48
N GLY A 600 -62.78 -0.38 31.64
CA GLY A 600 -61.77 -0.11 32.66
C GLY A 600 -60.36 -0.51 32.20
N GLY A 601 -60.22 -1.68 31.60
CA GLY A 601 -58.96 -2.13 31.01
C GLY A 601 -58.56 -1.35 29.75
N ALA A 602 -59.54 -0.87 28.97
CA ALA A 602 -59.30 0.02 27.84
C ALA A 602 -58.71 1.38 28.28
N LEU A 603 -59.34 2.00 29.30
CA LEU A 603 -58.86 3.22 29.93
C LEU A 603 -57.45 3.04 30.49
N LYS A 604 -57.24 1.99 31.30
CA LYS A 604 -55.94 1.73 31.94
C LYS A 604 -54.80 1.59 30.92
N THR A 605 -55.03 0.91 29.79
CA THR A 605 -54.04 0.82 28.70
C THR A 605 -53.75 2.19 28.10
N ALA A 606 -54.78 3.00 27.84
CA ALA A 606 -54.61 4.32 27.26
C ALA A 606 -53.85 5.27 28.21
N GLU A 607 -54.16 5.25 29.51
CA GLU A 607 -53.46 6.03 30.55
C GLU A 607 -51.99 5.62 30.63
N THR A 608 -51.74 4.31 30.70
CA THR A 608 -50.38 3.76 30.75
C THR A 608 -49.55 4.22 29.55
N ASN A 609 -50.12 4.18 28.34
CA ASN A 609 -49.45 4.66 27.13
C ASN A 609 -49.20 6.18 27.16
N ALA A 610 -50.19 6.97 27.60
CA ALA A 610 -50.02 8.41 27.75
C ALA A 610 -48.92 8.75 28.76
N ASP A 611 -48.83 8.03 29.87
CA ASP A 611 -47.79 8.22 30.88
C ASP A 611 -46.40 7.85 30.37
N ASP A 612 -46.26 6.72 29.67
CA ASP A 612 -44.98 6.31 29.06
C ASP A 612 -44.50 7.37 28.05
N LEU A 613 -45.40 7.87 27.18
CA LEU A 613 -45.10 8.93 26.22
C LEU A 613 -44.74 10.26 26.91
N ARG A 614 -45.49 10.65 27.95
CA ARG A 614 -45.21 11.87 28.73
C ARG A 614 -43.85 11.81 29.41
N GLN A 615 -43.50 10.68 30.00
CA GLN A 615 -42.18 10.47 30.61
C GLN A 615 -41.05 10.46 29.58
N SER A 616 -41.34 10.05 28.35
CA SER A 616 -40.33 10.07 27.28
C SER A 616 -39.95 11.49 26.85
N GLY A 617 -40.90 12.43 26.86
CA GLY A 617 -40.74 13.77 26.29
C GLY A 617 -40.65 13.79 24.75
N GLU A 618 -40.87 12.65 24.09
CA GLU A 618 -40.84 12.47 22.65
C GLU A 618 -42.27 12.32 22.10
N LEU A 619 -42.44 12.43 20.77
CA LEU A 619 -43.71 12.12 20.08
C LEU A 619 -44.95 12.86 20.65
N ALA A 620 -44.87 14.19 20.79
CA ALA A 620 -45.96 15.00 21.34
C ALA A 620 -47.33 14.77 20.64
N GLY A 621 -47.33 14.50 19.33
CA GLY A 621 -48.55 14.12 18.60
C GLY A 621 -49.13 12.78 19.05
N ASN A 622 -48.30 11.76 19.30
CA ASN A 622 -48.75 10.47 19.81
C ASN A 622 -49.26 10.59 21.25
N LEU A 623 -48.65 11.45 22.08
CA LEU A 623 -49.13 11.75 23.43
C LEU A 623 -50.52 12.38 23.36
N ALA A 624 -50.73 13.38 22.49
CA ALA A 624 -52.04 14.00 22.33
C ALA A 624 -53.11 13.00 21.87
N ALA A 625 -52.77 12.11 20.92
CA ALA A 625 -53.67 11.04 20.50
C ALA A 625 -53.96 10.02 21.62
N ALA A 626 -52.96 9.66 22.43
CA ALA A 626 -53.13 8.77 23.58
C ALA A 626 -54.05 9.40 24.64
N LEU A 627 -53.86 10.69 24.94
CA LEU A 627 -54.72 11.46 25.85
C LEU A 627 -56.15 11.61 25.31
N ASN A 628 -56.32 11.77 24.00
CA ASN A 628 -57.63 11.77 23.39
C ASN A 628 -58.35 10.41 23.56
N ASN A 629 -57.60 9.30 23.51
CA ASN A 629 -58.15 7.98 23.81
C ASN A 629 -58.47 7.80 25.31
N VAL A 630 -57.63 8.31 26.21
CA VAL A 630 -57.94 8.39 27.65
C VAL A 630 -59.25 9.13 27.85
N ALA A 631 -59.41 10.28 27.19
CA ALA A 631 -60.62 11.08 27.26
C ALA A 631 -61.86 10.29 26.84
N TRP A 632 -61.78 9.53 25.74
CA TRP A 632 -62.87 8.69 25.27
C TRP A 632 -63.22 7.58 26.27
N TYR A 633 -62.27 6.72 26.62
CA TYR A 633 -62.54 5.55 27.46
C TYR A 633 -62.91 5.91 28.90
N ALA A 634 -62.46 7.06 29.41
CA ALA A 634 -62.85 7.57 30.73
C ALA A 634 -64.35 7.90 30.84
N LEU A 635 -65.00 8.30 29.73
CA LEU A 635 -66.45 8.51 29.71
C LEU A 635 -67.21 7.23 30.07
N PHE A 636 -66.76 6.10 29.52
CA PHE A 636 -67.40 4.79 29.70
C PHE A 636 -66.94 4.08 30.97
N ALA A 637 -65.78 4.45 31.53
CA ALA A 637 -65.34 4.01 32.85
C ALA A 637 -66.01 4.79 34.00
N GLY A 638 -66.84 5.79 33.70
CA GLY A 638 -67.56 6.58 34.70
C GLY A 638 -66.73 7.71 35.33
N ASP A 639 -65.66 8.15 34.66
CA ASP A 639 -64.79 9.26 35.10
C ASP A 639 -64.83 10.45 34.14
N PRO A 640 -65.92 11.26 34.13
CA PRO A 640 -66.01 12.42 33.26
C PRO A 640 -65.03 13.55 33.63
N ALA A 641 -64.50 13.56 34.87
CA ALA A 641 -63.52 14.56 35.29
C ALA A 641 -62.14 14.24 34.72
N GLY A 642 -61.71 12.99 34.80
CA GLY A 642 -60.50 12.50 34.12
C GLY A 642 -60.62 12.63 32.60
N ALA A 643 -61.79 12.33 32.04
CA ALA A 643 -62.06 12.52 30.61
C ALA A 643 -61.84 13.98 30.17
N LEU A 644 -62.35 14.94 30.95
CA LEU A 644 -62.19 16.36 30.67
C LEU A 644 -60.73 16.80 30.77
N ALA A 645 -60.02 16.38 31.82
CA ALA A 645 -58.62 16.73 32.02
C ALA A 645 -57.74 16.22 30.87
N ALA A 646 -57.93 14.96 30.45
CA ALA A 646 -57.19 14.37 29.34
C ALA A 646 -57.50 15.06 28.00
N ALA A 647 -58.77 15.39 27.75
CA ALA A 647 -59.17 16.10 26.52
C ALA A 647 -58.60 17.53 26.45
N GLU A 648 -58.53 18.23 27.59
CA GLU A 648 -57.94 19.57 27.67
C GLU A 648 -56.42 19.52 27.47
N GLU A 649 -55.72 18.53 28.03
CA GLU A 649 -54.29 18.33 27.79
C GLU A 649 -54.01 17.96 26.31
N ALA A 650 -54.80 17.06 25.72
CA ALA A 650 -54.69 16.69 24.29
C ALA A 650 -54.88 17.91 23.37
N THR A 651 -55.89 18.74 23.66
CA THR A 651 -56.17 19.97 22.90
C THR A 651 -55.05 21.01 23.09
N ALA A 652 -54.47 21.11 24.29
CA ALA A 652 -53.35 22.02 24.53
C ALA A 652 -52.09 21.61 23.75
N LEU A 653 -51.84 20.31 23.60
CA LEU A 653 -50.72 19.78 22.82
C LEU A 653 -50.92 19.93 21.31
N GLN A 654 -52.16 19.81 20.82
CA GLN A 654 -52.51 20.01 19.40
C GLN A 654 -53.77 20.87 19.23
N PRO A 655 -53.66 22.21 19.38
CA PRO A 655 -54.81 23.11 19.32
C PRO A 655 -55.54 23.13 17.97
N ASP A 656 -54.81 22.83 16.90
CA ASP A 656 -55.34 22.81 15.54
C ASP A 656 -56.04 21.48 15.19
N ASN A 657 -55.95 20.47 16.06
CA ASN A 657 -56.60 19.18 15.83
C ASN A 657 -58.06 19.20 16.30
N GLU A 658 -58.94 19.61 15.39
CA GLU A 658 -60.37 19.78 15.68
C GLU A 658 -61.08 18.51 16.15
N SER A 659 -60.56 17.31 15.86
CA SER A 659 -61.18 16.06 16.32
C SER A 659 -61.12 15.89 17.84
N PHE A 660 -60.13 16.48 18.52
CA PHE A 660 -59.99 16.37 19.98
C PHE A 660 -61.02 17.20 20.74
N ALA A 661 -61.62 18.21 20.08
CA ALA A 661 -62.68 19.01 20.65
C ALA A 661 -63.94 18.19 20.96
N LEU A 662 -64.16 17.08 20.24
CA LEU A 662 -65.35 16.25 20.37
C LEU A 662 -65.36 15.50 21.71
N ASN A 663 -64.27 14.84 22.08
CA ASN A 663 -64.14 14.17 23.38
C ASN A 663 -64.22 15.16 24.55
N ARG A 664 -63.72 16.38 24.37
CA ARG A 664 -63.91 17.47 25.33
C ARG A 664 -65.38 17.85 25.49
N ALA A 665 -66.14 17.96 24.39
CA ALA A 665 -67.57 18.27 24.43
C ALA A 665 -68.37 17.16 25.13
N HIS A 666 -68.05 15.89 24.88
CA HIS A 666 -68.65 14.75 25.58
C HIS A 666 -68.37 14.81 27.08
N ALA A 667 -67.12 15.02 27.48
CA ALA A 667 -66.73 15.14 28.88
C ALA A 667 -67.47 16.29 29.58
N LEU A 668 -67.51 17.50 28.98
CA LEU A 668 -68.24 18.65 29.51
C LEU A 668 -69.74 18.37 29.68
N MET A 669 -70.35 17.68 28.70
CA MET A 669 -71.74 17.28 28.77
C MET A 669 -72.00 16.35 29.96
N LEU A 670 -71.14 15.35 30.17
CA LEU A 670 -71.28 14.38 31.27
C LEU A 670 -70.94 14.99 32.64
N SER A 671 -70.06 15.99 32.69
CA SER A 671 -69.79 16.79 33.91
C SER A 671 -70.86 17.84 34.23
N GLY A 672 -71.93 17.95 33.43
CA GLY A 672 -73.02 18.90 33.64
C GLY A 672 -72.77 20.32 33.12
N ARG A 673 -71.61 20.59 32.50
CA ARG A 673 -71.24 21.86 31.87
C ARG A 673 -71.85 21.98 30.46
N THR A 674 -73.16 21.86 30.38
CA THR A 674 -73.91 21.74 29.12
C THR A 674 -73.83 22.99 28.23
N GLY A 675 -73.62 24.18 28.80
CA GLY A 675 -73.39 25.42 28.05
C GLY A 675 -72.13 25.33 27.18
N ASP A 676 -71.01 25.02 27.82
CA ASP A 676 -69.70 24.90 27.17
C ASP A 676 -69.69 23.75 26.15
N ALA A 677 -70.27 22.60 26.50
CA ALA A 677 -70.41 21.48 25.58
C ALA A 677 -71.18 21.86 24.31
N ARG A 678 -72.32 22.55 24.47
CA ARG A 678 -73.15 23.01 23.35
C ARG A 678 -72.38 23.92 22.40
N GLU A 679 -71.60 24.85 22.95
CA GLU A 679 -70.79 25.75 22.13
C GLU A 679 -69.83 24.98 21.23
N ILE A 680 -69.14 23.97 21.76
CA ILE A 680 -68.18 23.17 20.99
C ILE A 680 -68.89 22.38 19.88
N TYR A 681 -69.98 21.67 20.19
CA TYR A 681 -70.72 20.89 19.19
C TYR A 681 -71.19 21.75 18.02
N LEU A 682 -71.63 22.98 18.27
CA LEU A 682 -72.16 23.87 17.23
C LEU A 682 -71.06 24.66 16.50
N LYS A 683 -69.93 24.95 17.16
CA LYS A 683 -68.82 25.73 16.59
C LYS A 683 -68.23 25.11 15.33
N HIS A 684 -68.19 23.78 15.26
CA HIS A 684 -67.61 23.03 14.13
C HIS A 684 -68.67 22.56 13.12
N ARG A 685 -69.90 23.07 13.19
CA ARG A 685 -70.97 22.76 12.23
C ARG A 685 -70.51 23.06 10.79
N GLY A 686 -70.74 22.10 9.89
CA GLY A 686 -70.40 22.22 8.47
C GLY A 686 -68.92 22.00 8.14
N LYS A 687 -68.08 21.66 9.13
CA LYS A 687 -66.69 21.28 8.88
C LYS A 687 -66.57 19.79 8.57
N VAL A 688 -65.53 19.45 7.81
CA VAL A 688 -65.08 18.08 7.57
C VAL A 688 -63.82 17.86 8.39
N VAL A 689 -63.87 16.91 9.33
CA VAL A 689 -62.76 16.56 10.22
C VAL A 689 -62.40 15.09 9.96
N GLY A 690 -61.14 14.81 9.65
CA GLY A 690 -60.69 13.45 9.36
C GLY A 690 -61.39 12.79 8.16
N GLY A 691 -61.84 13.58 7.17
CA GLY A 691 -62.57 13.09 6.00
C GLY A 691 -64.05 12.80 6.24
N ARG A 692 -64.58 13.10 7.43
CA ARG A 692 -65.99 12.92 7.78
C ARG A 692 -66.63 14.23 8.23
N GLU A 693 -67.90 14.43 7.90
CA GLU A 693 -68.61 15.64 8.32
C GLU A 693 -68.80 15.64 9.84
N TRP A 694 -68.58 16.81 10.46
CA TRP A 694 -68.69 16.99 11.91
C TRP A 694 -70.02 16.49 12.49
N PRO A 695 -71.19 16.78 11.89
CA PRO A 695 -72.46 16.23 12.37
C PRO A 695 -72.47 14.69 12.47
N LEU A 696 -71.90 14.00 11.48
CA LEU A 696 -71.85 12.54 11.48
C LEU A 696 -70.95 12.00 12.59
N LEU A 697 -69.82 12.66 12.88
CA LEU A 697 -68.95 12.29 14.00
C LEU A 697 -69.69 12.40 15.34
N VAL A 698 -70.42 13.51 15.55
CA VAL A 698 -71.23 13.71 16.77
C VAL A 698 -72.32 12.64 16.88
N SER A 699 -73.02 12.34 15.79
CA SER A 699 -74.09 11.34 15.74
C SER A 699 -73.58 9.93 16.06
N ASP A 700 -72.44 9.55 15.49
CA ASP A 700 -71.82 8.25 15.73
C ASP A 700 -71.44 8.09 17.21
N ASP A 701 -70.76 9.08 17.79
CA ASP A 701 -70.38 9.03 19.20
C ASP A 701 -71.61 8.99 20.12
N PHE A 702 -72.66 9.74 19.81
CA PHE A 702 -73.91 9.69 20.55
C PHE A 702 -74.58 8.31 20.47
N SER A 703 -74.44 7.63 19.35
CA SER A 703 -74.95 6.27 19.19
C SER A 703 -74.18 5.31 20.09
N VAL A 704 -72.84 5.39 20.11
CA VAL A 704 -72.00 4.59 21.01
C VAL A 704 -72.30 4.89 22.49
N LEU A 705 -72.49 6.17 22.87
CA LEU A 705 -72.87 6.54 24.22
C LEU A 705 -74.21 5.91 24.63
N ARG A 706 -75.23 5.94 23.76
CA ARG A 706 -76.54 5.31 24.00
C ARG A 706 -76.44 3.80 24.14
N GLU A 707 -75.66 3.14 23.29
CA GLU A 707 -75.42 1.68 23.37
C GLU A 707 -74.84 1.28 24.73
N HIS A 708 -74.07 2.18 25.37
CA HIS A 708 -73.51 2.01 26.70
C HIS A 708 -74.38 2.61 27.82
N GLY A 709 -75.64 2.93 27.54
CA GLY A 709 -76.60 3.44 28.53
C GLY A 709 -76.40 4.90 28.95
N ILE A 710 -75.58 5.66 28.21
CA ILE A 710 -75.31 7.08 28.46
C ILE A 710 -76.20 7.91 27.54
N GLU A 711 -77.34 8.39 28.07
CA GLU A 711 -78.19 9.37 27.38
C GLU A 711 -78.32 10.66 28.19
N ARG A 712 -78.23 11.80 27.51
CA ARG A 712 -78.39 13.15 28.08
C ARG A 712 -79.30 13.98 27.19
N GLY A 713 -80.10 14.85 27.81
CA GLY A 713 -81.04 15.72 27.08
C GLY A 713 -80.36 16.64 26.05
N LEU A 714 -79.10 17.04 26.32
CA LEU A 714 -78.30 17.84 25.37
C LEU A 714 -78.06 17.11 24.04
N MET A 715 -77.97 15.77 24.03
CA MET A 715 -77.67 15.01 22.81
C MET A 715 -78.75 15.23 21.74
N ARG A 716 -80.04 15.09 22.12
CA ARG A 716 -81.16 15.34 21.21
C ARG A 716 -81.21 16.78 20.72
N GLU A 717 -80.93 17.74 21.62
CA GLU A 717 -80.86 19.16 21.25
C GLU A 717 -79.78 19.42 20.19
N ILE A 718 -78.62 18.76 20.30
CA ILE A 718 -77.52 18.90 19.36
C ILE A 718 -77.85 18.23 18.02
N GLU A 719 -78.44 17.04 18.03
CA GLU A 719 -78.89 16.34 16.80
C GLU A 719 -79.89 17.20 16.00
N ASP A 720 -80.90 17.76 16.68
CA ASP A 720 -81.87 18.67 16.07
C ASP A 720 -81.18 19.90 15.43
N ARG A 721 -80.24 20.51 16.15
CA ARG A 721 -79.54 21.73 15.70
C ARG A 721 -78.50 21.48 14.61
N LEU A 722 -77.99 20.25 14.50
CA LEU A 722 -77.07 19.82 13.45
C LEU A 722 -77.80 19.23 12.23
N GLU A 723 -79.14 19.20 12.25
CA GLU A 723 -79.99 18.69 11.15
C GLU A 723 -79.76 17.20 10.87
N LEU A 724 -79.53 16.41 11.92
CA LEU A 724 -79.26 14.96 11.84
C LEU A 724 -80.53 14.09 11.88
N ASN A 725 -81.71 14.69 11.70
CA ASN A 725 -83.02 14.03 11.82
C ASN A 725 -83.47 13.29 10.56
#